data_AF-M5G2B0-F1
#
_entry.id   AF-M5G2B0-F1
#
_cell.length_a   1.000
_cell.length_b   1.000
_cell.length_c   1.000
_cell.angle_alpha   90.00
_cell.angle_beta   90.00
_cell.angle_gamma   90.00
#
_symmetry.space_group_name_H-M   'P 1'
#
loop_
_entity.id
_entity.type
_entity.pdbx_description
1 polymer ?
#
loop_
_entity_poly.entity_id
_entity_poly.type
_entity_poly.pdbx_seq_one_letter_code
_entity_poly.pdbx_strand_id
1 'polypeptide(L)'
;MLNAKIAQATKGEQKLMAYKSFGCDVEDKFHLTIHGWPLDTITNPSDIKNVPQLAKVHEALKDGRCFFHKMTMAELQHRVTRRLKETKSKENVVGLLPTTRDTHPIGEATSSCGTDINLSGVKPNLDLLHVVGPQPRKCAQLAPPPAGTQPKPTTLDLMVFLPQPLQALDVNVLNVDASLWDLMFEPPRLPIADIVDNLPAAAKNATERQVPVTDLEKLPSLFQEVKAIRQEIASVNSERNRLADRIKSLSKDKSEAGSEEKTLAIAQARTLRETGQRLNDEHEQRQKELQQIALSIPNWSHKDVPIGGYDCIKEISHGGPEPINLDGNREHTKIAADLGLLDLPSGSKVTGYSWYYLLREAVALEQALVNYALSVASSNGWTMVTTPDVIKADLAQRCGFQPREDEAGQTYFVESSSARAKRKEREEVSSHRGGIMPDSSAAEAEREALVLAGTAEIPLAGLFAFNTYNKDDLPMTVVGLGKAFRAEAGARGAQTRGIYRVHQFTKVELFSVTASDSSEQMMETMLSLQRQIIDGLNIPYRVLDMPTEELGASAWRKYDIEAWMPGRGEWGEICSLSNCTDYQSRRLNVDYLLSKDTESPETEDPQQGKQSNKQFSHTLNGTAAAVPRLIIALLENGAVFKDGKAVTLRLPESLRKYWIGPEERIRWVEKGQGLSLS
;
A
#
# COMPACT_ATOMS: atom_id res chain seq x y z
N MET A 1 8.98 35.74 -40.76
CA MET A 1 9.83 34.52 -40.70
C MET A 1 9.59 33.70 -39.42
N LEU A 2 9.96 34.18 -38.22
CA LEU A 2 9.81 33.44 -36.96
C LEU A 2 8.41 32.82 -36.77
N ASN A 3 7.34 33.62 -36.89
CA ASN A 3 5.95 33.12 -36.76
C ASN A 3 5.65 31.94 -37.69
N ALA A 4 6.15 31.95 -38.94
CA ALA A 4 5.93 30.85 -39.88
C ALA A 4 6.65 29.56 -39.44
N LYS A 5 7.88 29.65 -38.89
CA LYS A 5 8.58 28.48 -38.32
C LYS A 5 7.88 27.94 -37.07
N ILE A 6 7.36 28.81 -36.20
CA ILE A 6 6.53 28.39 -35.05
C ILE A 6 5.26 27.69 -35.53
N ALA A 7 4.50 28.29 -36.47
CA ALA A 7 3.28 27.70 -37.01
C ALA A 7 3.52 26.35 -37.70
N GLN A 8 4.67 26.18 -38.36
CA GLN A 8 5.08 24.89 -38.94
C GLN A 8 5.38 23.85 -37.85
N ALA A 9 6.11 24.22 -36.79
CA ALA A 9 6.43 23.33 -35.68
C ALA A 9 5.19 22.91 -34.85
N THR A 10 4.27 23.85 -34.59
CA THR A 10 3.03 23.63 -33.83
C THR A 10 1.82 23.33 -34.71
N LYS A 11 2.03 22.89 -35.96
CA LYS A 11 0.99 22.49 -36.94
C LYS A 11 -0.20 23.47 -37.09
N GLY A 12 0.01 24.77 -36.87
CA GLY A 12 -1.00 25.82 -36.98
C GLY A 12 -1.62 26.34 -35.67
N GLU A 13 -1.25 25.80 -34.49
CA GLU A 13 -1.76 26.23 -33.18
C GLU A 13 -1.49 27.72 -32.84
N GLN A 14 -0.70 28.45 -33.65
CA GLN A 14 -0.43 29.87 -33.48
C GLN A 14 -1.65 30.79 -33.33
N LYS A 15 -2.87 30.37 -33.72
CA LYS A 15 -4.09 31.14 -33.41
C LYS A 15 -4.37 31.27 -31.90
N LEU A 16 -3.99 30.29 -31.07
CA LEU A 16 -4.08 30.42 -29.61
C LEU A 16 -3.03 31.39 -29.05
N MET A 17 -1.86 31.48 -29.68
CA MET A 17 -0.74 32.34 -29.23
C MET A 17 -1.00 33.85 -29.35
N ALA A 18 -2.18 34.27 -29.84
CA ALA A 18 -2.50 35.64 -30.23
C ALA A 18 -2.99 36.56 -29.08
N TYR A 19 -2.42 36.42 -27.88
CA TYR A 19 -2.42 37.41 -26.77
C TYR A 19 -3.77 37.91 -26.19
N LYS A 20 -4.93 37.47 -26.71
CA LYS A 20 -6.27 37.86 -26.20
C LYS A 20 -7.11 36.73 -25.60
N SER A 21 -6.58 35.50 -25.59
CA SER A 21 -7.27 34.33 -25.05
C SER A 21 -6.26 33.23 -24.70
N PHE A 22 -5.66 33.32 -23.51
CA PHE A 22 -4.71 32.32 -23.00
C PHE A 22 -5.28 31.59 -21.78
N GLY A 23 -5.69 30.34 -22.00
CA GLY A 23 -5.44 29.26 -21.05
C GLY A 23 -4.02 28.70 -21.26
N CYS A 24 -3.49 27.96 -20.30
CA CYS A 24 -2.05 27.61 -20.23
C CYS A 24 -1.55 26.65 -21.33
N ASP A 25 -2.46 26.05 -22.11
CA ASP A 25 -2.27 24.83 -22.89
C ASP A 25 -1.11 24.76 -23.89
N VAL A 26 -0.59 25.88 -24.40
CA VAL A 26 0.51 25.87 -25.39
C VAL A 26 1.85 26.20 -24.75
N GLU A 27 1.88 27.03 -23.71
CA GLU A 27 3.13 27.36 -23.03
C GLU A 27 3.75 26.13 -22.39
N ASP A 28 2.93 25.27 -21.77
CA ASP A 28 3.41 24.16 -20.93
C ASP A 28 3.71 22.88 -21.74
N LYS A 29 3.68 22.94 -23.08
CA LYS A 29 3.94 21.78 -23.97
C LYS A 29 5.24 21.86 -24.77
N PHE A 30 5.79 23.06 -25.05
CA PHE A 30 6.91 23.22 -25.99
C PHE A 30 8.03 24.14 -25.48
N HIS A 31 9.28 23.67 -25.59
CA HIS A 31 10.49 24.46 -25.36
C HIS A 31 11.02 25.06 -26.66
N LEU A 32 11.85 26.10 -26.55
CA LEU A 32 12.67 26.63 -27.65
C LEU A 32 14.14 26.57 -27.27
N THR A 33 14.93 25.85 -28.06
CA THR A 33 16.36 25.65 -27.83
C THR A 33 17.15 26.13 -29.04
N ILE A 34 18.16 26.97 -28.79
CA ILE A 34 19.04 27.56 -29.81
C ILE A 34 20.43 26.96 -29.64
N HIS A 35 20.94 26.32 -30.68
CA HIS A 35 22.18 25.55 -30.59
C HIS A 35 23.40 26.47 -30.43
N GLY A 36 24.12 26.31 -29.31
CA GLY A 36 25.22 27.18 -28.90
C GLY A 36 24.80 28.33 -27.96
N TRP A 37 23.58 28.30 -27.41
CA TRP A 37 23.16 29.19 -26.32
C TRP A 37 22.91 28.41 -25.01
N PRO A 38 23.03 29.07 -23.84
CA PRO A 38 22.77 28.44 -22.56
C PRO A 38 21.28 28.10 -22.39
N LEU A 39 21.00 26.96 -21.75
CA LEU A 39 19.65 26.39 -21.63
C LEU A 39 18.73 27.17 -20.68
N ASP A 40 19.29 28.00 -19.80
CA ASP A 40 18.57 28.79 -18.81
C ASP A 40 17.99 30.11 -19.35
N THR A 41 18.48 30.56 -20.52
CA THR A 41 18.33 31.96 -20.95
C THR A 41 17.07 32.22 -21.77
N ILE A 42 16.50 31.20 -22.42
CA ILE A 42 15.17 31.25 -23.06
C ILE A 42 14.44 29.94 -22.77
N THR A 43 13.41 30.02 -21.92
CA THR A 43 12.58 28.87 -21.55
C THR A 43 11.12 29.00 -22.00
N ASN A 44 10.76 30.12 -22.63
CA ASN A 44 9.41 30.40 -23.11
C ASN A 44 9.44 31.07 -24.50
N PRO A 45 8.80 30.50 -25.54
CA PRO A 45 8.69 31.12 -26.86
C PRO A 45 8.04 32.52 -26.88
N SER A 46 7.23 32.89 -25.87
CA SER A 46 6.62 34.22 -25.79
C SER A 46 7.59 35.32 -25.36
N ASP A 47 8.66 34.97 -24.62
CA ASP A 47 9.60 35.90 -23.98
C ASP A 47 10.75 36.36 -24.90
N ILE A 48 10.86 35.79 -26.12
CA ILE A 48 11.85 36.15 -27.16
C ILE A 48 11.91 37.67 -27.42
N LYS A 49 10.79 38.38 -27.23
CA LYS A 49 10.69 39.84 -27.42
C LYS A 49 11.50 40.66 -26.42
N ASN A 50 11.77 40.11 -25.23
CA ASN A 50 12.48 40.79 -24.15
C ASN A 50 14.00 40.48 -24.16
N VAL A 51 14.45 39.57 -25.01
CA VAL A 51 15.84 39.09 -25.05
C VAL A 51 16.77 40.17 -25.65
N PRO A 52 17.78 40.68 -24.91
CA PRO A 52 18.67 41.75 -25.39
C PRO A 52 19.54 41.39 -26.62
N GLN A 53 19.56 40.13 -27.03
CA GLN A 53 20.40 39.59 -28.10
C GLN A 53 19.57 39.13 -29.33
N LEU A 54 18.45 39.81 -29.58
CA LEU A 54 17.44 39.47 -30.60
C LEU A 54 18.01 39.29 -32.04
N ALA A 55 19.13 39.93 -32.35
CA ALA A 55 19.87 39.72 -33.61
C ALA A 55 20.43 38.28 -33.76
N LYS A 56 21.00 37.71 -32.68
CA LYS A 56 21.53 36.33 -32.68
C LYS A 56 20.40 35.29 -32.82
N VAL A 57 19.22 35.58 -32.25
CA VAL A 57 18.00 34.78 -32.48
C VAL A 57 17.67 34.75 -33.97
N HIS A 58 17.68 35.91 -34.63
CA HIS A 58 17.35 36.03 -36.04
C HIS A 58 18.35 35.31 -36.96
N GLU A 59 19.64 35.36 -36.61
CA GLU A 59 20.72 34.66 -37.31
C GLU A 59 20.59 33.13 -37.16
N ALA A 60 20.48 32.61 -35.92
CA ALA A 60 20.26 31.18 -35.68
C ALA A 60 18.96 30.66 -36.34
N LEU A 61 17.94 31.50 -36.47
CA LEU A 61 16.70 31.19 -37.21
C LEU A 61 16.89 31.11 -38.73
N LYS A 62 17.85 31.84 -39.32
CA LYS A 62 18.22 31.69 -40.74
C LYS A 62 18.98 30.39 -40.95
N ASP A 63 20.01 30.16 -40.15
CA ASP A 63 20.94 29.04 -40.26
C ASP A 63 20.34 27.67 -39.88
N GLY A 64 19.10 27.64 -39.37
CA GLY A 64 18.44 26.41 -38.91
C GLY A 64 18.91 25.91 -37.54
N ARG A 65 19.75 26.67 -36.83
CA ARG A 65 20.31 26.34 -35.51
C ARG A 65 19.33 26.56 -34.34
N CYS A 66 18.03 26.43 -34.61
CA CYS A 66 16.94 26.87 -33.72
C CYS A 66 15.78 25.86 -33.79
N PHE A 67 15.49 25.22 -32.65
CA PHE A 67 14.67 24.02 -32.57
C PHE A 67 13.54 24.19 -31.54
N PHE A 68 12.33 23.84 -31.95
CA PHE A 68 11.20 23.66 -31.02
C PHE A 68 11.05 22.16 -30.74
N HIS A 69 10.97 21.78 -29.47
CA HIS A 69 10.71 20.40 -29.06
C HIS A 69 9.63 20.37 -27.98
N LYS A 70 8.93 19.23 -27.85
CA LYS A 70 8.06 18.99 -26.71
C LYS A 70 8.90 19.00 -25.44
N MET A 71 8.40 19.57 -24.35
CA MET A 71 9.11 19.52 -23.06
C MET A 71 9.19 18.08 -22.54
N THR A 72 10.37 17.71 -22.05
CA THR A 72 10.55 16.52 -21.21
C THR A 72 10.00 16.77 -19.81
N MET A 73 9.71 15.70 -19.06
CA MET A 73 9.15 15.84 -17.70
C MET A 73 10.10 16.53 -16.72
N ALA A 74 11.42 16.37 -16.90
CA ALA A 74 12.42 17.08 -16.10
C ALA A 74 12.41 18.60 -16.34
N GLU A 75 12.28 19.03 -17.60
CA GLU A 75 12.16 20.45 -17.96
C GLU A 75 10.85 21.05 -17.42
N LEU A 76 9.75 20.28 -17.49
CA LEU A 76 8.45 20.66 -16.94
C LEU A 76 8.51 20.84 -15.41
N GLN A 77 9.03 19.85 -14.68
CA GLN A 77 9.22 19.92 -13.22
C GLN A 77 10.15 21.08 -12.81
N HIS A 78 11.23 21.32 -13.55
CA HIS A 78 12.12 22.45 -13.29
C HIS A 78 11.39 23.80 -13.49
N ARG A 79 10.57 23.93 -14.53
CA ARG A 79 9.79 25.14 -14.81
C ARG A 79 8.67 25.38 -13.80
N VAL A 80 7.96 24.34 -13.34
CA VAL A 80 6.98 24.43 -12.25
C VAL A 80 7.68 24.88 -10.96
N THR A 81 8.82 24.25 -10.62
CA THR A 81 9.65 24.64 -9.46
C THR A 81 10.10 26.10 -9.53
N ARG A 82 10.46 26.59 -10.73
CA ARG A 82 10.84 27.99 -10.96
C ARG A 82 9.64 28.94 -10.81
N ARG A 83 8.49 28.65 -11.43
CA ARG A 83 7.25 29.44 -11.25
C ARG A 83 6.87 29.56 -9.77
N LEU A 84 6.95 28.47 -8.99
CA LEU A 84 6.66 28.45 -7.55
C LEU A 84 7.64 29.28 -6.70
N LYS A 85 8.90 29.46 -7.14
CA LYS A 85 9.84 30.40 -6.51
C LYS A 85 9.54 31.85 -6.88
N GLU A 86 9.15 32.11 -8.13
CA GLU A 86 8.83 33.44 -8.65
C GLU A 86 7.48 34.01 -8.17
N THR A 87 6.54 33.18 -7.71
CA THR A 87 5.36 33.64 -6.93
C THR A 87 5.74 33.95 -5.49
N LYS A 88 6.41 33.02 -4.78
CA LYS A 88 6.82 33.23 -3.38
C LYS A 88 7.74 34.44 -3.19
N SER A 89 8.57 34.79 -4.19
CA SER A 89 9.38 36.01 -4.14
C SER A 89 8.59 37.31 -4.35
N LYS A 90 7.36 37.25 -4.88
CA LYS A 90 6.49 38.43 -5.06
C LYS A 90 5.59 38.68 -3.85
N GLU A 91 5.14 37.62 -3.19
CA GLU A 91 4.36 37.71 -1.95
C GLU A 91 5.16 38.39 -0.83
N ASN A 92 6.47 38.11 -0.74
CA ASN A 92 7.38 38.71 0.25
C ASN A 92 7.82 40.17 -0.03
N VAL A 93 7.29 40.84 -1.06
CA VAL A 93 7.72 42.22 -1.45
C VAL A 93 6.62 43.26 -1.22
N VAL A 94 5.39 42.86 -0.90
CA VAL A 94 4.26 43.78 -0.66
C VAL A 94 3.94 43.88 0.83
N GLY A 95 4.84 44.48 1.60
CA GLY A 95 4.66 44.68 3.05
C GLY A 95 5.56 45.75 3.66
N LEU A 96 4.93 46.78 4.24
CA LEU A 96 5.50 47.73 5.22
C LEU A 96 6.76 48.53 4.79
N LEU A 97 6.52 49.65 4.10
CA LEU A 97 7.30 50.87 4.33
C LEU A 97 6.58 51.75 5.36
N PRO A 98 7.22 52.04 6.50
CA PRO A 98 7.07 53.32 7.19
C PRO A 98 8.40 54.07 7.26
N THR A 99 8.35 55.40 7.19
CA THR A 99 9.50 56.30 7.33
C THR A 99 9.86 56.54 8.80
N THR A 100 11.16 56.53 9.15
CA THR A 100 11.89 57.68 9.77
C THR A 100 13.40 57.39 9.91
N ARG A 101 14.18 58.43 10.24
CA ARG A 101 15.60 58.37 10.68
C ARG A 101 15.68 57.78 12.12
N ASP A 102 16.81 57.42 12.74
CA ASP A 102 18.13 58.08 12.85
C ASP A 102 19.30 57.12 13.31
N THR A 103 20.54 57.58 13.14
CA THR A 103 21.82 57.30 13.87
C THR A 103 22.21 55.90 14.43
N HIS A 104 23.32 55.33 13.89
CA HIS A 104 24.63 54.98 14.53
C HIS A 104 24.78 54.58 16.05
N PRO A 105 25.89 53.91 16.50
CA PRO A 105 26.78 52.88 15.88
C PRO A 105 27.47 51.86 16.88
N ILE A 106 28.50 51.10 16.41
CA ILE A 106 29.67 50.48 17.14
C ILE A 106 29.50 49.13 17.92
N GLY A 107 30.57 48.31 17.90
CA GLY A 107 30.80 47.02 18.62
C GLY A 107 31.15 45.86 17.65
N GLU A 108 32.34 45.24 17.53
CA GLU A 108 33.47 44.93 18.45
C GLU A 108 33.10 44.02 19.65
N ALA A 109 33.83 42.96 20.03
CA ALA A 109 34.97 42.19 19.46
C ALA A 109 35.14 40.84 20.26
N THR A 110 36.01 39.83 20.03
CA THR A 110 37.08 39.53 19.04
C THR A 110 37.50 38.02 19.07
N SER A 111 37.85 37.41 17.93
CA SER A 111 38.82 36.27 17.79
C SER A 111 38.44 34.87 18.37
N SER A 112 39.16 33.75 18.13
CA SER A 112 40.43 33.47 17.40
C SER A 112 40.55 32.02 16.87
N CYS A 113 41.56 31.77 15.99
CA CYS A 113 42.22 30.48 15.66
C CYS A 113 41.46 29.42 14.81
N GLY A 114 41.96 28.92 13.66
CA GLY A 114 42.99 29.45 12.74
C GLY A 114 44.30 28.66 12.61
N THR A 115 44.40 27.70 11.67
CA THR A 115 45.69 27.29 11.07
C THR A 115 45.59 26.65 9.67
N ASP A 116 46.50 27.08 8.81
CA ASP A 116 46.66 26.70 7.39
C ASP A 116 48.18 26.46 7.12
N ILE A 117 48.67 25.77 6.08
CA ILE A 117 48.05 25.13 4.91
C ILE A 117 48.98 23.99 4.41
N ASN A 118 48.49 22.95 3.70
CA ASN A 118 49.24 22.41 2.55
C ASN A 118 48.50 21.42 1.61
N LEU A 119 48.96 21.38 0.36
CA LEU A 119 48.49 20.53 -0.75
C LEU A 119 49.65 20.18 -1.69
N SER A 120 49.89 18.91 -2.01
CA SER A 120 50.58 18.50 -3.27
C SER A 120 50.65 16.98 -3.48
N GLY A 121 50.45 16.52 -4.73
CA GLY A 121 50.61 15.12 -5.19
C GLY A 121 49.40 14.23 -4.89
N VAL A 122 48.88 13.37 -5.78
CA VAL A 122 49.42 12.76 -7.03
C VAL A 122 48.33 12.73 -8.13
N LYS A 123 48.71 12.44 -9.39
CA LYS A 123 47.84 12.41 -10.57
C LYS A 123 46.77 11.29 -10.53
N PRO A 124 45.61 11.46 -11.19
CA PRO A 124 44.71 10.35 -11.51
C PRO A 124 45.23 9.55 -12.72
N ASN A 125 45.17 8.21 -12.63
CA ASN A 125 45.21 7.33 -13.80
C ASN A 125 43.78 6.96 -14.19
N LEU A 126 43.47 7.05 -15.48
CA LEU A 126 42.36 6.29 -16.08
C LEU A 126 42.93 4.95 -16.54
N ASP A 127 42.35 3.85 -16.08
CA ASP A 127 42.54 2.53 -16.70
C ASP A 127 41.22 2.02 -17.27
N LEU A 128 41.26 1.59 -18.53
CA LEU A 128 40.10 1.20 -19.33
C LEU A 128 39.75 -0.27 -19.09
N LEU A 129 38.70 -0.55 -18.31
CA LEU A 129 38.17 -1.91 -18.19
C LEU A 129 37.32 -2.27 -19.42
N HIS A 130 37.78 -3.26 -20.17
CA HIS A 130 37.13 -3.76 -21.38
C HIS A 130 35.76 -4.40 -21.07
N VAL A 131 34.73 -3.95 -21.80
CA VAL A 131 33.43 -4.65 -21.84
C VAL A 131 33.55 -5.89 -22.74
N VAL A 132 33.66 -7.07 -22.12
CA VAL A 132 33.61 -8.36 -22.83
C VAL A 132 32.16 -8.80 -22.96
N GLY A 133 31.55 -8.52 -24.12
CA GLY A 133 30.20 -8.97 -24.45
C GLY A 133 30.12 -10.49 -24.68
N PRO A 134 29.09 -11.21 -24.19
CA PRO A 134 28.97 -12.64 -24.38
C PRO A 134 28.62 -13.02 -25.83
N GLN A 135 29.39 -13.95 -26.41
CA GLN A 135 29.12 -14.54 -27.72
C GLN A 135 27.91 -15.50 -27.66
N PRO A 136 26.99 -15.47 -28.64
CA PRO A 136 25.84 -16.37 -28.67
C PRO A 136 26.26 -17.81 -28.98
N ARG A 137 26.01 -18.74 -28.06
CA ARG A 137 26.23 -20.18 -28.29
C ARG A 137 25.10 -20.77 -29.14
N LYS A 138 25.46 -21.54 -30.16
CA LYS A 138 24.52 -22.23 -31.06
C LYS A 138 23.75 -23.32 -30.30
N CYS A 139 22.44 -23.41 -30.52
CA CYS A 139 21.64 -24.54 -30.07
C CYS A 139 22.09 -25.83 -30.77
N ALA A 140 22.27 -26.90 -30.00
CA ALA A 140 22.42 -28.25 -30.55
C ALA A 140 21.03 -28.88 -30.74
N GLN A 141 20.82 -29.53 -31.88
CA GLN A 141 19.60 -30.30 -32.14
C GLN A 141 19.67 -31.64 -31.40
N LEU A 142 18.61 -32.02 -30.70
CA LEU A 142 18.42 -33.37 -30.14
C LEU A 142 17.32 -34.10 -30.92
N ALA A 143 17.55 -35.38 -31.19
CA ALA A 143 16.65 -36.23 -31.97
C ALA A 143 15.50 -36.80 -31.10
N PRO A 144 14.33 -37.12 -31.68
CA PRO A 144 13.20 -37.67 -30.95
C PRO A 144 13.41 -39.16 -30.57
N PRO A 145 12.84 -39.61 -29.43
CA PRO A 145 12.83 -41.03 -29.05
C PRO A 145 11.78 -41.85 -29.85
N PRO A 146 11.93 -43.19 -29.90
CA PRO A 146 11.02 -44.08 -30.65
C PRO A 146 9.67 -44.33 -29.96
N ALA A 147 8.71 -44.89 -30.69
CA ALA A 147 7.33 -45.08 -30.26
C ALA A 147 6.99 -46.50 -29.75
N GLY A 148 6.00 -46.57 -28.85
CA GLY A 148 5.48 -47.78 -28.20
C GLY A 148 5.63 -47.70 -26.68
N THR A 149 4.65 -48.07 -25.84
CA THR A 149 3.30 -48.63 -26.06
C THR A 149 2.34 -48.14 -24.96
N GLN A 150 1.07 -47.89 -25.30
CA GLN A 150 0.05 -47.43 -24.32
C GLN A 150 -0.71 -48.60 -23.67
N PRO A 151 -0.94 -48.56 -22.34
CA PRO A 151 -2.17 -49.03 -21.71
C PRO A 151 -3.24 -47.92 -21.67
N LYS A 152 -4.52 -48.30 -21.64
CA LYS A 152 -5.67 -47.36 -21.55
C LYS A 152 -5.99 -46.98 -20.10
N PRO A 153 -6.66 -45.83 -19.86
CA PRO A 153 -6.76 -45.23 -18.53
C PRO A 153 -7.87 -45.83 -17.66
N THR A 154 -7.66 -45.75 -16.34
CA THR A 154 -8.72 -45.71 -15.32
C THR A 154 -9.00 -44.26 -14.96
N THR A 155 -10.26 -43.83 -15.02
CA THR A 155 -10.65 -42.43 -14.81
C THR A 155 -10.52 -42.01 -13.34
N LEU A 156 -9.75 -40.96 -13.08
CA LEU A 156 -9.85 -40.14 -11.88
C LEU A 156 -9.73 -38.69 -12.37
N ASP A 157 -10.78 -37.88 -12.22
CA ASP A 157 -10.85 -36.53 -12.80
C ASP A 157 -10.06 -35.49 -11.98
N LEU A 158 -8.73 -35.66 -12.01
CA LEU A 158 -7.80 -34.56 -11.77
C LEU A 158 -7.90 -33.60 -12.97
N MET A 159 -8.66 -32.52 -12.80
CA MET A 159 -8.55 -31.34 -13.67
C MET A 159 -7.14 -30.76 -13.52
N VAL A 160 -6.22 -31.24 -14.35
CA VAL A 160 -4.92 -30.60 -14.55
C VAL A 160 -5.17 -29.27 -15.24
N PHE A 161 -5.27 -28.20 -14.44
CA PHE A 161 -5.19 -26.85 -14.94
C PHE A 161 -3.85 -26.71 -15.67
N LEU A 162 -3.92 -26.65 -17.01
CA LEU A 162 -2.81 -26.13 -17.80
C LEU A 162 -2.55 -24.71 -17.29
N PRO A 163 -1.31 -24.34 -16.95
CA PRO A 163 -1.01 -22.98 -16.52
C PRO A 163 -1.42 -22.03 -17.65
N GLN A 164 -2.33 -21.10 -17.35
CA GLN A 164 -2.58 -19.98 -18.23
C GLN A 164 -1.23 -19.30 -18.54
N PRO A 165 -0.99 -18.84 -19.78
CA PRO A 165 0.19 -18.06 -20.05
C PRO A 165 0.21 -16.88 -19.08
N LEU A 166 1.38 -16.59 -18.49
CA LEU A 166 1.55 -15.47 -17.55
C LEU A 166 0.90 -14.21 -18.13
N GLN A 167 -0.29 -13.86 -17.61
CA GLN A 167 -0.81 -12.52 -17.73
C GLN A 167 0.23 -11.66 -17.02
N ALA A 168 1.04 -10.95 -17.80
CA ALA A 168 1.96 -9.99 -17.25
C ALA A 168 1.13 -9.02 -16.42
N LEU A 169 1.46 -8.88 -15.13
CA LEU A 169 0.96 -7.78 -14.33
C LEU A 169 1.42 -6.52 -15.07
N ASP A 170 0.51 -5.85 -15.78
CA ASP A 170 0.91 -4.80 -16.74
C ASP A 170 1.22 -3.54 -15.94
N VAL A 171 2.49 -3.37 -15.56
CA VAL A 171 2.97 -2.41 -14.55
C VAL A 171 3.01 -0.96 -15.08
N ASN A 172 1.91 -0.52 -15.70
CA ASN A 172 1.59 0.88 -15.98
C ASN A 172 1.31 1.70 -14.70
N VAL A 173 1.54 1.11 -13.52
CA VAL A 173 1.42 1.67 -12.15
C VAL A 173 2.38 2.84 -11.89
N LEU A 174 3.29 3.17 -12.82
CA LEU A 174 4.30 4.22 -12.67
C LEU A 174 4.01 5.53 -13.43
N ASN A 175 2.73 5.90 -13.56
CA ASN A 175 2.30 7.28 -13.81
C ASN A 175 1.87 7.92 -12.48
N VAL A 176 2.83 8.28 -11.63
CA VAL A 176 2.59 9.04 -10.39
C VAL A 176 2.39 10.53 -10.73
N ASP A 177 1.27 10.81 -11.39
CA ASP A 177 0.78 12.17 -11.65
C ASP A 177 0.15 12.76 -10.37
N ALA A 178 -0.17 14.05 -10.37
CA ALA A 178 -0.77 14.74 -9.23
C ALA A 178 -2.09 14.10 -8.78
N SER A 179 -2.86 13.53 -9.72
CA SER A 179 -4.11 12.81 -9.45
C SER A 179 -3.96 11.61 -8.52
N LEU A 180 -2.78 10.96 -8.46
CA LEU A 180 -2.56 9.84 -7.55
C LEU A 180 -2.48 10.31 -6.09
N TRP A 181 -2.04 11.54 -5.83
CA TRP A 181 -2.11 12.14 -4.49
C TRP A 181 -3.54 12.46 -4.10
N ASP A 182 -4.34 13.03 -5.01
CA ASP A 182 -5.77 13.30 -4.76
C ASP A 182 -6.54 11.99 -4.49
N LEU A 183 -6.25 10.92 -5.24
CA LEU A 183 -6.81 9.59 -5.03
C LEU A 183 -6.51 9.00 -3.64
N MET A 184 -5.30 9.21 -3.10
CA MET A 184 -4.98 8.76 -1.73
C MET A 184 -5.85 9.43 -0.65
N PHE A 185 -6.46 10.58 -0.95
CA PHE A 185 -7.36 11.28 -0.04
C PHE A 185 -8.84 10.88 -0.22
N GLU A 186 -9.18 10.00 -1.18
CA GLU A 186 -10.55 9.49 -1.29
C GLU A 186 -10.96 8.72 -0.01
N PRO A 187 -12.15 9.01 0.55
CA PRO A 187 -12.64 8.33 1.74
C PRO A 187 -13.13 6.90 1.42
N PRO A 188 -13.08 5.98 2.40
CA PRO A 188 -13.66 4.65 2.30
C PRO A 188 -15.14 4.62 1.85
N ARG A 189 -15.45 3.79 0.86
CA ARG A 189 -16.79 3.62 0.24
C ARG A 189 -17.56 2.44 0.87
N LEU A 190 -17.87 2.60 2.15
CA LEU A 190 -18.49 1.58 3.00
C LEU A 190 -19.99 1.33 2.66
N PRO A 191 -20.52 0.11 2.91
CA PRO A 191 -21.90 -0.27 2.57
C PRO A 191 -22.90 0.19 3.65
N ILE A 192 -22.92 1.50 3.95
CA ILE A 192 -23.64 2.05 5.12
C ILE A 192 -25.15 1.80 5.05
N ALA A 193 -25.75 1.87 3.85
CA ALA A 193 -27.17 1.55 3.66
C ALA A 193 -27.47 0.09 4.01
N ASP A 194 -26.70 -0.85 3.46
CA ASP A 194 -26.85 -2.29 3.69
C ASP A 194 -26.66 -2.65 5.18
N ILE A 195 -25.76 -1.95 5.87
CA ILE A 195 -25.53 -2.07 7.32
C ILE A 195 -26.72 -1.54 8.13
N VAL A 196 -27.29 -0.39 7.76
CA VAL A 196 -28.46 0.20 8.44
C VAL A 196 -29.70 -0.67 8.26
N ASP A 197 -29.94 -1.18 7.05
CA ASP A 197 -31.07 -2.08 6.75
C ASP A 197 -30.93 -3.45 7.47
N ASN A 198 -29.71 -3.85 7.85
CA ASN A 198 -29.40 -5.10 8.56
C ASN A 198 -28.80 -4.88 9.97
N LEU A 199 -29.08 -3.73 10.62
CA LEU A 199 -28.41 -3.33 11.86
C LEU A 199 -28.40 -4.40 12.99
N PRO A 200 -29.50 -5.16 13.26
CA PRO A 200 -29.47 -6.21 14.27
C PRO A 200 -28.48 -7.34 13.96
N ALA A 201 -28.29 -7.66 12.68
CA ALA A 201 -27.31 -8.65 12.24
C ALA A 201 -25.87 -8.09 12.35
N ALA A 202 -25.67 -6.81 12.03
CA ALA A 202 -24.37 -6.15 12.21
C ALA A 202 -23.95 -6.12 13.69
N ALA A 203 -24.86 -5.73 14.59
CA ALA A 203 -24.65 -5.74 16.03
C ALA A 203 -24.38 -7.16 16.59
N LYS A 204 -25.13 -8.17 16.13
CA LYS A 204 -24.87 -9.57 16.48
C LYS A 204 -23.49 -10.02 16.02
N ASN A 205 -23.13 -9.78 14.76
CA ASN A 205 -21.82 -10.14 14.19
C ASN A 205 -20.66 -9.46 14.91
N ALA A 206 -20.78 -8.17 15.26
CA ALA A 206 -19.78 -7.47 16.06
C ALA A 206 -19.61 -8.08 17.48
N THR A 207 -20.73 -8.46 18.10
CA THR A 207 -20.75 -9.14 19.41
C THR A 207 -20.09 -10.51 19.36
N GLU A 208 -20.44 -11.34 18.36
CA GLU A 208 -19.87 -12.69 18.17
C GLU A 208 -18.37 -12.67 17.83
N ARG A 209 -17.84 -11.55 17.33
CA ARG A 209 -16.39 -11.36 17.05
C ARG A 209 -15.61 -10.71 18.20
N GLN A 210 -16.27 -10.39 19.33
CA GLN A 210 -15.72 -9.54 20.38
C GLN A 210 -15.07 -8.25 19.82
N VAL A 211 -15.81 -7.53 18.98
CA VAL A 211 -15.43 -6.20 18.46
C VAL A 211 -16.46 -5.18 18.97
N PRO A 212 -16.15 -4.38 20.01
CA PRO A 212 -17.07 -3.36 20.50
C PRO A 212 -17.21 -2.24 19.46
N VAL A 213 -18.44 -2.00 18.99
CA VAL A 213 -18.77 -0.89 18.09
C VAL A 213 -19.54 0.17 18.87
N THR A 214 -18.84 1.21 19.29
CA THR A 214 -19.43 2.39 19.95
C THR A 214 -20.44 3.09 19.04
N ASP A 215 -21.54 3.58 19.62
CA ASP A 215 -22.56 4.40 18.95
C ASP A 215 -23.29 3.75 17.76
N LEU A 216 -23.23 2.42 17.61
CA LEU A 216 -23.87 1.68 16.51
C LEU A 216 -25.39 1.95 16.40
N GLU A 217 -26.07 2.19 17.52
CA GLU A 217 -27.49 2.52 17.57
C GLU A 217 -27.84 3.89 16.96
N LYS A 218 -26.86 4.79 16.82
CA LYS A 218 -27.01 6.12 16.20
C LYS A 218 -26.85 6.09 14.68
N LEU A 219 -26.31 5.01 14.12
CA LEU A 219 -26.04 4.88 12.68
C LEU A 219 -27.29 5.12 11.80
N PRO A 220 -28.51 4.62 12.13
CA PRO A 220 -29.69 4.87 11.30
C PRO A 220 -30.15 6.33 11.32
N SER A 221 -30.12 7.01 12.47
CA SER A 221 -30.53 8.42 12.56
C SER A 221 -29.54 9.33 11.85
N LEU A 222 -28.23 9.14 12.08
CA LEU A 222 -27.17 9.87 11.38
C LEU A 222 -27.25 9.66 9.86
N PHE A 223 -27.59 8.46 9.40
CA PHE A 223 -27.76 8.18 7.97
C PHE A 223 -28.95 8.95 7.35
N GLN A 224 -30.08 9.07 8.05
CA GLN A 224 -31.20 9.90 7.57
C GLN A 224 -30.91 11.41 7.72
N GLU A 225 -30.19 11.85 8.77
CA GLU A 225 -29.74 13.25 8.94
C GLU A 225 -28.86 13.69 7.77
N VAL A 226 -27.78 12.96 7.47
CA VAL A 226 -26.89 13.23 6.33
C VAL A 226 -27.68 13.28 5.02
N LYS A 227 -28.60 12.34 4.80
CA LYS A 227 -29.46 12.27 3.62
C LYS A 227 -30.41 13.48 3.52
N ALA A 228 -30.99 13.94 4.63
CA ALA A 228 -31.86 15.10 4.69
C ALA A 228 -31.07 16.40 4.43
N ILE A 229 -29.95 16.62 5.10
CA ILE A 229 -29.07 17.78 4.87
C ILE A 229 -28.62 17.83 3.40
N ARG A 230 -28.28 16.68 2.80
CA ARG A 230 -27.95 16.59 1.37
C ARG A 230 -29.11 16.97 0.44
N GLN A 231 -30.35 16.69 0.82
CA GLN A 231 -31.56 17.14 0.09
C GLN A 231 -31.79 18.65 0.26
N GLU A 232 -31.57 19.21 1.45
CA GLU A 232 -31.62 20.66 1.68
C GLU A 232 -30.55 21.41 0.88
N ILE A 233 -29.31 20.91 0.86
CA ILE A 233 -28.22 21.44 0.01
C ILE A 233 -28.65 21.43 -1.46
N ALA A 234 -29.28 20.37 -1.96
CA ALA A 234 -29.77 20.32 -3.34
C ALA A 234 -30.86 21.37 -3.60
N SER A 235 -31.79 21.58 -2.66
CA SER A 235 -32.83 22.61 -2.74
C SER A 235 -32.23 24.03 -2.77
N VAL A 236 -31.36 24.35 -1.81
CA VAL A 236 -30.67 25.66 -1.71
C VAL A 236 -29.84 25.97 -2.95
N ASN A 237 -29.16 24.97 -3.54
CA ASN A 237 -28.46 25.15 -4.81
C ASN A 237 -29.42 25.40 -5.98
N SER A 238 -30.58 24.74 -6.02
CA SER A 238 -31.62 24.96 -7.04
C SER A 238 -32.22 26.36 -6.96
N GLU A 239 -32.54 26.83 -5.75
CA GLU A 239 -33.03 28.20 -5.51
C GLU A 239 -31.98 29.26 -5.83
N ARG A 240 -30.72 29.04 -5.45
CA ARG A 240 -29.61 29.95 -5.80
C ARG A 240 -29.44 30.08 -7.31
N ASN A 241 -29.61 29.00 -8.07
CA ASN A 241 -29.55 29.02 -9.52
C ASN A 241 -30.74 29.81 -10.11
N ARG A 242 -31.97 29.59 -9.61
CA ARG A 242 -33.16 30.38 -10.00
C ARG A 242 -32.98 31.88 -9.72
N LEU A 243 -32.40 32.25 -8.56
CA LEU A 243 -32.08 33.65 -8.26
C LEU A 243 -30.99 34.21 -9.16
N ALA A 244 -29.97 33.43 -9.53
CA ALA A 244 -28.94 33.88 -10.47
C ALA A 244 -29.54 34.24 -11.84
N ASP A 245 -30.46 33.43 -12.37
CA ASP A 245 -31.18 33.74 -13.61
C ASP A 245 -32.16 34.91 -13.45
N ARG A 246 -32.81 35.09 -12.29
CA ARG A 246 -33.65 36.28 -12.00
C ARG A 246 -32.82 37.57 -11.91
N ILE A 247 -31.64 37.54 -11.29
CA ILE A 247 -30.72 38.69 -11.25
C ILE A 247 -30.22 39.03 -12.66
N LYS A 248 -29.96 38.00 -13.49
CA LYS A 248 -29.56 38.13 -14.90
C LYS A 248 -30.68 38.67 -15.79
N SER A 249 -31.95 38.32 -15.58
CA SER A 249 -33.07 38.95 -16.28
C SER A 249 -33.29 40.40 -15.82
N LEU A 250 -33.37 40.65 -14.51
CA LEU A 250 -33.54 41.98 -13.92
C LEU A 250 -32.40 42.95 -14.29
N SER A 251 -31.17 42.45 -14.51
CA SER A 251 -30.05 43.28 -14.99
C SER A 251 -30.25 43.93 -16.37
N LYS A 252 -31.27 43.50 -17.12
CA LYS A 252 -31.68 44.11 -18.40
C LYS A 252 -32.70 45.23 -18.22
N ASP A 253 -33.45 45.21 -17.11
CA ASP A 253 -34.35 46.30 -16.72
C ASP A 253 -33.52 47.46 -16.14
N LYS A 254 -34.01 48.68 -16.32
CA LYS A 254 -33.40 49.93 -15.84
C LYS A 254 -34.41 50.85 -15.14
N SER A 255 -35.62 50.37 -14.88
CA SER A 255 -36.59 51.03 -14.00
C SER A 255 -36.09 51.02 -12.55
N GLU A 256 -36.58 51.97 -11.75
CA GLU A 256 -36.30 52.00 -10.30
C GLU A 256 -36.81 50.73 -9.61
N ALA A 257 -38.03 50.28 -9.96
CA ALA A 257 -38.60 49.03 -9.47
C ALA A 257 -37.72 47.80 -9.81
N GLY A 258 -37.21 47.68 -11.04
CA GLY A 258 -36.28 46.61 -11.41
C GLY A 258 -34.94 46.69 -10.67
N SER A 259 -34.51 47.88 -10.26
CA SER A 259 -33.31 48.09 -9.44
C SER A 259 -33.52 47.69 -7.97
N GLU A 260 -34.68 48.01 -7.39
CA GLU A 260 -35.07 47.56 -6.05
C GLU A 260 -35.24 46.04 -5.98
N GLU A 261 -35.99 45.45 -6.92
CA GLU A 261 -36.22 44.01 -6.99
C GLU A 261 -34.91 43.23 -7.19
N LYS A 262 -34.00 43.75 -8.01
CA LYS A 262 -32.64 43.20 -8.19
C LYS A 262 -31.82 43.27 -6.89
N THR A 263 -31.96 44.36 -6.13
CA THR A 263 -31.27 44.52 -4.85
C THR A 263 -31.78 43.52 -3.81
N LEU A 264 -33.10 43.30 -3.76
CA LEU A 264 -33.72 42.26 -2.93
C LEU A 264 -33.28 40.85 -3.34
N ALA A 265 -33.26 40.55 -4.64
CA ALA A 265 -32.80 39.25 -5.15
C ALA A 265 -31.31 38.98 -4.84
N ILE A 266 -30.45 40.01 -4.89
CA ILE A 266 -29.04 39.90 -4.49
C ILE A 266 -28.92 39.62 -2.98
N ALA A 267 -29.73 40.28 -2.14
CA ALA A 267 -29.76 40.00 -0.70
C ALA A 267 -30.19 38.55 -0.41
N GLN A 268 -31.27 38.07 -1.05
CA GLN A 268 -31.72 36.68 -0.94
C GLN A 268 -30.65 35.67 -1.40
N ALA A 269 -29.98 35.95 -2.53
CA ALA A 269 -28.90 35.09 -3.04
C ALA A 269 -27.68 35.05 -2.11
N ARG A 270 -27.43 36.13 -1.36
CA ARG A 270 -26.42 36.16 -0.28
C ARG A 270 -26.85 35.27 0.89
N THR A 271 -28.08 35.41 1.39
CA THR A 271 -28.60 34.58 2.49
C THR A 271 -28.55 33.09 2.12
N LEU A 272 -28.98 32.71 0.91
CA LEU A 272 -28.89 31.31 0.45
C LEU A 272 -27.44 30.82 0.30
N ARG A 273 -26.47 31.70 0.01
CA ARG A 273 -25.05 31.33 0.03
C ARG A 273 -24.56 31.06 1.46
N GLU A 274 -24.93 31.91 2.41
CA GLU A 274 -24.56 31.76 3.83
C GLU A 274 -25.21 30.50 4.44
N THR A 275 -26.50 30.25 4.16
CA THR A 275 -27.21 29.00 4.51
C THR A 275 -26.58 27.78 3.84
N GLY A 276 -26.26 27.86 2.55
CA GLY A 276 -25.66 26.75 1.81
C GLY A 276 -24.26 26.37 2.30
N GLN A 277 -23.46 27.34 2.76
CA GLN A 277 -22.18 27.06 3.43
C GLN A 277 -22.41 26.30 4.73
N ARG A 278 -23.26 26.85 5.63
CA ARG A 278 -23.59 26.21 6.92
C ARG A 278 -24.05 24.76 6.76
N LEU A 279 -24.91 24.48 5.78
CA LEU A 279 -25.39 23.12 5.49
C LEU A 279 -24.28 22.21 4.97
N ASN A 280 -23.34 22.70 4.15
CA ASN A 280 -22.17 21.91 3.73
C ASN A 280 -21.26 21.58 4.92
N ASP A 281 -21.00 22.55 5.79
CA ASP A 281 -20.17 22.37 6.99
C ASP A 281 -20.81 21.33 7.94
N GLU A 282 -22.12 21.42 8.14
CA GLU A 282 -22.93 20.48 8.93
C GLU A 282 -22.98 19.08 8.30
N HIS A 283 -23.13 18.99 6.97
CA HIS A 283 -23.05 17.73 6.23
C HIS A 283 -21.66 17.09 6.35
N GLU A 284 -20.57 17.86 6.25
CA GLU A 284 -19.21 17.32 6.41
C GLU A 284 -19.01 16.74 7.82
N GLN A 285 -19.47 17.44 8.85
CA GLN A 285 -19.40 16.97 10.24
C GLN A 285 -20.21 15.68 10.44
N ARG A 286 -21.49 15.64 10.02
CA ARG A 286 -22.33 14.44 10.15
C ARG A 286 -21.84 13.27 9.29
N GLN A 287 -21.28 13.54 8.11
CA GLN A 287 -20.68 12.52 7.25
C GLN A 287 -19.43 11.90 7.89
N LYS A 288 -18.61 12.68 8.61
CA LYS A 288 -17.46 12.16 9.39
C LYS A 288 -17.94 11.27 10.52
N GLU A 289 -18.88 11.73 11.35
CA GLU A 289 -19.45 10.96 12.46
C GLU A 289 -20.01 9.62 11.97
N LEU A 290 -20.81 9.64 10.89
CA LEU A 290 -21.36 8.46 10.22
C LEU A 290 -20.26 7.52 9.70
N GLN A 291 -19.18 8.06 9.13
CA GLN A 291 -18.05 7.25 8.63
C GLN A 291 -17.22 6.63 9.75
N GLN A 292 -17.03 7.29 10.90
CA GLN A 292 -16.25 6.71 12.00
C GLN A 292 -16.97 5.50 12.62
N ILE A 293 -18.28 5.59 12.85
CA ILE A 293 -19.08 4.44 13.32
C ILE A 293 -19.07 3.33 12.26
N ALA A 294 -19.19 3.65 10.98
CA ALA A 294 -19.13 2.65 9.91
C ALA A 294 -17.73 2.00 9.75
N LEU A 295 -16.64 2.70 10.12
CA LEU A 295 -15.27 2.20 9.98
C LEU A 295 -14.89 1.15 11.03
N SER A 296 -15.39 1.28 12.26
CA SER A 296 -15.16 0.33 13.36
C SER A 296 -15.98 -0.96 13.26
N ILE A 297 -17.04 -0.97 12.44
CA ILE A 297 -17.81 -2.19 12.15
C ILE A 297 -16.89 -3.21 11.43
N PRO A 298 -16.73 -4.44 11.97
CA PRO A 298 -15.94 -5.48 11.34
C PRO A 298 -16.65 -6.03 10.09
N ASN A 299 -15.94 -6.84 9.30
CA ASN A 299 -16.56 -7.56 8.20
C ASN A 299 -17.70 -8.47 8.70
N TRP A 300 -18.61 -8.83 7.81
CA TRP A 300 -19.53 -9.94 8.03
C TRP A 300 -18.75 -11.24 8.28
N SER A 301 -19.36 -12.21 8.93
CA SER A 301 -18.78 -13.56 9.08
C SER A 301 -19.44 -14.54 8.11
N HIS A 302 -18.68 -15.48 7.58
CA HIS A 302 -19.20 -16.57 6.75
C HIS A 302 -20.11 -17.49 7.58
N LYS A 303 -21.26 -17.88 7.01
CA LYS A 303 -22.33 -18.67 7.65
C LYS A 303 -21.88 -19.96 8.37
N ASP A 304 -20.78 -20.58 7.92
CA ASP A 304 -20.27 -21.84 8.45
C ASP A 304 -19.07 -21.65 9.41
N VAL A 305 -18.69 -20.41 9.74
CA VAL A 305 -17.65 -20.11 10.75
C VAL A 305 -18.13 -20.58 12.13
N PRO A 306 -17.29 -21.26 12.94
CA PRO A 306 -17.66 -21.62 14.31
C PRO A 306 -17.87 -20.37 15.18
N ILE A 307 -18.94 -20.32 15.96
CA ILE A 307 -19.27 -19.16 16.81
C ILE A 307 -18.61 -19.34 18.18
N GLY A 308 -17.77 -18.38 18.59
CA GLY A 308 -17.11 -18.34 19.90
C GLY A 308 -15.60 -18.10 19.82
N GLY A 309 -14.90 -18.47 20.90
CA GLY A 309 -13.45 -18.34 21.05
C GLY A 309 -12.67 -19.62 20.72
N TYR A 310 -11.43 -19.72 21.20
CA TYR A 310 -10.49 -20.81 20.92
C TYR A 310 -11.07 -22.22 21.12
N ASP A 311 -11.93 -22.45 22.12
CA ASP A 311 -12.58 -23.75 22.37
C ASP A 311 -13.54 -24.19 21.23
N CYS A 312 -13.89 -23.27 20.33
CA CYS A 312 -14.75 -23.51 19.17
C CYS A 312 -13.97 -23.69 17.85
N ILE A 313 -12.64 -23.67 17.88
CA ILE A 313 -11.78 -24.00 16.73
C ILE A 313 -12.12 -25.39 16.19
N LYS A 314 -12.26 -25.50 14.87
CA LYS A 314 -12.61 -26.76 14.20
C LYS A 314 -11.47 -27.24 13.31
N GLU A 315 -10.89 -28.39 13.62
CA GLU A 315 -9.96 -29.06 12.71
C GLU A 315 -10.72 -29.59 11.47
N ILE A 316 -10.26 -29.22 10.27
CA ILE A 316 -10.90 -29.57 8.99
C ILE A 316 -10.06 -30.50 8.11
N SER A 317 -8.74 -30.54 8.30
CA SER A 317 -7.86 -31.57 7.73
C SER A 317 -6.51 -31.59 8.43
N HIS A 318 -5.72 -32.65 8.19
CA HIS A 318 -4.35 -32.78 8.68
C HIS A 318 -3.44 -33.35 7.57
N GLY A 319 -2.12 -33.33 7.79
CA GLY A 319 -1.14 -33.82 6.82
C GLY A 319 0.29 -33.85 7.36
N GLY A 320 1.22 -34.23 6.48
CA GLY A 320 2.60 -34.55 6.85
C GLY A 320 2.76 -35.96 7.44
N PRO A 321 3.93 -36.26 8.04
CA PRO A 321 4.15 -37.50 8.80
C PRO A 321 3.46 -37.46 10.16
N GLU A 322 3.41 -38.61 10.85
CA GLU A 322 2.84 -38.72 12.21
C GLU A 322 3.55 -37.79 13.23
N PRO A 323 2.80 -37.14 14.15
CA PRO A 323 3.36 -36.38 15.26
C PRO A 323 4.26 -37.23 16.17
N ILE A 324 5.45 -36.72 16.48
CA ILE A 324 6.43 -37.45 17.30
C ILE A 324 6.16 -37.24 18.79
N ASN A 325 6.31 -38.31 19.58
CA ASN A 325 6.09 -38.29 21.03
C ASN A 325 7.03 -37.33 21.77
N LEU A 326 6.57 -36.80 22.90
CA LEU A 326 7.32 -35.87 23.74
C LEU A 326 8.46 -36.58 24.48
N ASP A 327 9.71 -36.27 24.09
CA ASP A 327 10.94 -36.82 24.71
C ASP A 327 11.60 -35.87 25.74
N GLY A 328 11.02 -34.69 25.96
CA GLY A 328 11.52 -33.66 26.87
C GLY A 328 12.86 -33.01 26.48
N ASN A 329 13.43 -33.37 25.32
CA ASN A 329 14.76 -32.95 24.89
C ASN A 329 14.75 -32.06 23.64
N ARG A 330 13.62 -32.00 22.94
CA ARG A 330 13.45 -31.35 21.62
C ARG A 330 13.20 -29.85 21.61
N GLU A 331 13.36 -29.13 22.72
CA GLU A 331 13.15 -27.69 22.74
C GLU A 331 14.12 -26.96 21.78
N HIS A 332 13.57 -26.18 20.84
CA HIS A 332 14.35 -25.45 19.84
C HIS A 332 15.44 -24.55 20.41
N THR A 333 15.25 -23.96 21.61
CA THR A 333 16.29 -23.11 22.23
C THR A 333 17.51 -23.93 22.66
N LYS A 334 17.30 -25.15 23.21
CA LYS A 334 18.37 -26.10 23.55
C LYS A 334 19.08 -26.60 22.29
N ILE A 335 18.31 -27.01 21.27
CA ILE A 335 18.85 -27.45 19.98
C ILE A 335 19.70 -26.35 19.33
N ALA A 336 19.21 -25.11 19.32
CA ALA A 336 19.92 -23.97 18.75
C ALA A 336 21.15 -23.56 19.57
N ALA A 337 21.16 -23.78 20.89
CA ALA A 337 22.33 -23.58 21.75
C ALA A 337 23.40 -24.66 21.50
N ASP A 338 23.03 -25.94 21.47
CA ASP A 338 23.95 -27.06 21.20
C ASP A 338 24.62 -26.93 19.81
N LEU A 339 23.87 -26.47 18.80
CA LEU A 339 24.34 -26.33 17.42
C LEU A 339 24.91 -24.93 17.07
N GLY A 340 24.79 -23.94 17.98
CA GLY A 340 25.29 -22.57 17.81
C GLY A 340 24.55 -21.76 16.73
N LEU A 341 23.22 -21.89 16.68
CA LEU A 341 22.33 -21.37 15.62
C LEU A 341 21.57 -20.08 15.96
N LEU A 342 21.50 -19.71 17.23
CA LEU A 342 20.66 -18.62 17.73
C LEU A 342 21.37 -17.85 18.85
N ASP A 343 21.42 -16.52 18.75
CA ASP A 343 21.91 -15.64 19.81
C ASP A 343 20.80 -14.66 20.23
N LEU A 344 20.14 -14.98 21.35
CA LEU A 344 19.17 -14.12 22.04
C LEU A 344 19.84 -13.06 22.94
N PRO A 345 20.92 -13.36 23.72
CA PRO A 345 21.59 -12.34 24.54
C PRO A 345 22.08 -11.12 23.76
N SER A 346 22.66 -11.30 22.57
CA SER A 346 23.10 -10.18 21.72
C SER A 346 21.93 -9.40 21.14
N GLY A 347 20.83 -10.07 20.75
CA GLY A 347 19.59 -9.41 20.34
C GLY A 347 19.03 -8.54 21.48
N SER A 348 18.94 -9.12 22.68
CA SER A 348 18.52 -8.42 23.90
C SER A 348 19.40 -7.22 24.25
N LYS A 349 20.71 -7.30 24.00
CA LYS A 349 21.67 -6.21 24.25
C LYS A 349 21.53 -5.06 23.25
N VAL A 350 21.09 -5.32 22.01
CA VAL A 350 21.03 -4.32 20.94
C VAL A 350 19.66 -3.64 20.85
N THR A 351 18.56 -4.38 20.96
CA THR A 351 17.20 -3.85 20.71
C THR A 351 16.20 -4.19 21.82
N GLY A 352 16.60 -4.96 22.83
CA GLY A 352 15.74 -5.43 23.93
C GLY A 352 15.18 -6.85 23.71
N TYR A 353 14.30 -7.29 24.61
CA TYR A 353 13.73 -8.65 24.60
C TYR A 353 13.02 -8.99 23.29
N SER A 354 12.91 -10.28 22.97
CA SER A 354 12.22 -10.79 21.76
C SER A 354 12.78 -10.31 20.41
N TRP A 355 14.05 -9.86 20.40
CA TRP A 355 14.91 -9.71 19.22
C TRP A 355 16.03 -10.77 19.24
N TYR A 356 16.53 -11.18 18.07
CA TYR A 356 17.42 -12.33 17.94
C TYR A 356 18.38 -12.22 16.74
N TYR A 357 19.51 -12.92 16.81
CA TYR A 357 20.36 -13.21 15.65
C TYR A 357 20.29 -14.69 15.28
N LEU A 358 20.01 -15.00 14.00
CA LEU A 358 20.26 -16.33 13.43
C LEU A 358 21.74 -16.46 13.08
N LEU A 359 22.30 -17.65 13.30
CA LEU A 359 23.70 -17.96 13.07
C LEU A 359 23.86 -19.25 12.25
N ARG A 360 24.99 -19.35 11.53
CA ARG A 360 25.41 -20.55 10.80
C ARG A 360 24.31 -21.13 9.90
N GLU A 361 23.97 -22.40 10.06
CA GLU A 361 22.99 -23.13 9.25
C GLU A 361 21.56 -22.57 9.39
N ALA A 362 21.23 -21.84 10.46
CA ALA A 362 19.91 -21.20 10.58
C ALA A 362 19.74 -19.99 9.64
N VAL A 363 20.84 -19.31 9.27
CA VAL A 363 20.82 -18.28 8.22
C VAL A 363 20.56 -18.91 6.86
N ALA A 364 21.23 -20.04 6.57
CA ALA A 364 20.96 -20.81 5.35
C ALA A 364 19.53 -21.37 5.33
N LEU A 365 18.97 -21.75 6.48
CA LEU A 365 17.60 -22.23 6.61
C LEU A 365 16.54 -21.14 6.38
N GLU A 366 16.73 -19.91 6.89
CA GLU A 366 15.87 -18.78 6.53
C GLU A 366 15.86 -18.57 5.01
N GLN A 367 17.04 -18.50 4.38
CA GLN A 367 17.14 -18.27 2.93
C GLN A 367 16.56 -19.44 2.13
N ALA A 368 16.73 -20.69 2.58
CA ALA A 368 16.16 -21.85 1.91
C ALA A 368 14.63 -21.89 2.01
N LEU A 369 14.05 -21.56 3.18
CA LEU A 369 12.60 -21.48 3.39
C LEU A 369 11.96 -20.39 2.52
N VAL A 370 12.56 -19.20 2.48
CA VAL A 370 12.08 -18.07 1.65
C VAL A 370 12.08 -18.44 0.16
N ASN A 371 13.20 -18.93 -0.36
CA ASN A 371 13.33 -19.29 -1.77
C ASN A 371 12.45 -20.50 -2.14
N TYR A 372 12.23 -21.43 -1.21
CA TYR A 372 11.29 -22.54 -1.39
C TYR A 372 9.85 -22.05 -1.55
N ALA A 373 9.35 -21.25 -0.60
CA ALA A 373 7.98 -20.73 -0.63
C ALA A 373 7.71 -19.88 -1.88
N LEU A 374 8.63 -18.96 -2.21
CA LEU A 374 8.57 -18.14 -3.43
C LEU A 374 8.55 -18.99 -4.70
N SER A 375 9.42 -20.00 -4.80
CA SER A 375 9.48 -20.88 -5.97
C SER A 375 8.24 -21.76 -6.12
N VAL A 376 7.64 -22.26 -5.04
CA VAL A 376 6.40 -23.05 -5.12
C VAL A 376 5.23 -22.17 -5.55
N ALA A 377 5.08 -20.97 -4.98
CA ALA A 377 4.05 -20.03 -5.41
C ALA A 377 4.23 -19.61 -6.88
N SER A 378 5.45 -19.23 -7.28
CA SER A 378 5.75 -18.85 -8.67
C SER A 378 5.57 -20.01 -9.67
N SER A 379 5.82 -21.25 -9.27
CA SER A 379 5.52 -22.44 -10.09
C SER A 379 4.02 -22.66 -10.31
N ASN A 380 3.16 -22.09 -9.46
CA ASN A 380 1.71 -22.05 -9.60
C ASN A 380 1.20 -20.73 -10.23
N GLY A 381 2.08 -19.97 -10.90
CA GLY A 381 1.72 -18.76 -11.64
C GLY A 381 1.68 -17.46 -10.82
N TRP A 382 1.98 -17.49 -9.52
CA TRP A 382 1.94 -16.29 -8.67
C TRP A 382 3.08 -15.31 -9.03
N THR A 383 2.77 -14.03 -9.18
CA THR A 383 3.76 -12.99 -9.50
C THR A 383 4.61 -12.65 -8.28
N MET A 384 5.93 -12.82 -8.35
CA MET A 384 6.83 -12.51 -7.23
C MET A 384 7.02 -11.00 -7.06
N VAL A 385 6.94 -10.52 -5.81
CA VAL A 385 7.05 -9.11 -5.43
C VAL A 385 7.97 -8.97 -4.20
N THR A 386 8.67 -7.84 -4.08
CA THR A 386 9.36 -7.42 -2.83
C THR A 386 8.68 -6.18 -2.28
N THR A 387 8.24 -6.21 -1.02
CA THR A 387 7.45 -5.12 -0.43
C THR A 387 8.29 -4.06 0.27
N PRO A 388 7.86 -2.78 0.31
CA PRO A 388 8.39 -1.81 1.26
C PRO A 388 7.95 -2.16 2.69
N ASP A 389 8.91 -2.24 3.62
CA ASP A 389 8.64 -2.50 5.05
C ASP A 389 8.11 -1.26 5.80
N VAL A 390 8.28 -0.06 5.23
CA VAL A 390 7.77 1.22 5.76
C VAL A 390 6.58 1.68 4.92
N ILE A 391 5.45 1.95 5.58
CA ILE A 391 4.16 2.27 4.95
C ILE A 391 3.48 3.47 5.66
N LYS A 392 2.42 4.04 5.07
CA LYS A 392 1.56 5.03 5.76
C LYS A 392 0.67 4.34 6.81
N ALA A 393 0.42 4.99 7.94
CA ALA A 393 -0.48 4.49 8.99
C ALA A 393 -1.92 4.27 8.48
N ASP A 394 -2.43 5.21 7.67
CA ASP A 394 -3.72 5.14 6.98
C ASP A 394 -3.87 3.86 6.13
N LEU A 395 -2.79 3.38 5.49
CA LEU A 395 -2.82 2.12 4.71
C LEU A 395 -3.06 0.91 5.61
N ALA A 396 -2.39 0.84 6.77
CA ALA A 396 -2.60 -0.22 7.75
C ALA A 396 -4.02 -0.19 8.33
N GLN A 397 -4.53 1.00 8.67
CA GLN A 397 -5.89 1.19 9.14
C GLN A 397 -6.93 0.75 8.09
N ARG A 398 -6.74 1.11 6.81
CA ARG A 398 -7.61 0.70 5.70
C ARG A 398 -7.59 -0.81 5.43
N CYS A 399 -6.49 -1.50 5.70
CA CYS A 399 -6.44 -2.97 5.63
C CYS A 399 -7.17 -3.67 6.80
N GLY A 400 -7.61 -2.93 7.82
CA GLY A 400 -8.18 -3.49 9.05
C GLY A 400 -7.13 -3.94 10.06
N PHE A 401 -5.87 -3.49 9.95
CA PHE A 401 -4.81 -3.76 10.92
C PHE A 401 -4.98 -2.87 12.18
N GLN A 402 -6.07 -3.11 12.89
CA GLN A 402 -6.45 -2.46 14.14
C GLN A 402 -6.23 -3.47 15.28
N PRO A 403 -5.09 -3.43 16.01
CA PRO A 403 -4.94 -4.23 17.22
C PRO A 403 -5.97 -3.77 18.26
N ARG A 404 -6.62 -4.72 18.97
CA ARG A 404 -7.54 -4.42 20.08
C ARG A 404 -6.85 -3.48 21.08
N GLU A 405 -7.58 -2.51 21.64
CA GLU A 405 -7.00 -1.34 22.34
C GLU A 405 -6.34 -1.67 23.70
N ASP A 406 -6.53 -2.90 24.20
CA ASP A 406 -6.01 -3.37 25.48
C ASP A 406 -4.47 -3.50 25.49
N GLU A 407 -3.83 -2.50 26.09
CA GLU A 407 -2.40 -2.40 26.41
C GLU A 407 -1.40 -2.39 25.23
N ALA A 408 -1.34 -1.19 24.61
CA ALA A 408 -0.31 -0.69 23.69
C ALA A 408 -0.28 -1.34 22.29
N GLY A 409 -0.47 -0.50 21.28
CA GLY A 409 -0.64 -0.92 19.89
C GLY A 409 0.53 -1.71 19.31
N GLN A 410 0.21 -2.71 18.51
CA GLN A 410 1.15 -3.62 17.83
C GLN A 410 2.07 -2.92 16.79
N THR A 411 1.85 -1.64 16.51
CA THR A 411 2.43 -0.91 15.37
C THR A 411 3.60 -0.03 15.80
N TYR A 412 4.78 -0.22 15.18
CA TYR A 412 5.92 0.68 15.36
C TYR A 412 5.82 1.90 14.44
N PHE A 413 5.83 3.11 15.00
CA PHE A 413 5.83 4.37 14.26
C PHE A 413 7.25 4.83 13.91
N VAL A 414 7.40 5.47 12.74
CA VAL A 414 8.67 5.96 12.18
C VAL A 414 8.65 7.49 12.14
N GLU A 415 9.34 8.13 13.10
CA GLU A 415 9.49 9.59 13.14
C GLU A 415 10.76 10.05 12.39
N SER A 416 10.61 11.00 11.47
CA SER A 416 11.72 11.70 10.83
C SER A 416 11.99 13.04 11.51
N SER A 417 13.20 13.60 11.36
CA SER A 417 13.53 14.93 11.90
C SER A 417 12.62 16.04 11.36
N SER A 418 12.17 15.94 10.10
CA SER A 418 11.21 16.85 9.50
C SER A 418 9.78 16.66 9.99
N ALA A 419 9.34 15.41 10.25
CA ALA A 419 8.05 15.14 10.91
C ALA A 419 8.03 15.68 12.34
N ARG A 420 9.13 15.46 13.10
CA ARG A 420 9.30 15.97 14.46
C ARG A 420 9.32 17.50 14.53
N ALA A 421 9.92 18.16 13.53
CA ALA A 421 9.89 19.62 13.40
C ALA A 421 8.45 20.12 13.11
N LYS A 422 7.78 19.58 12.08
CA LYS A 422 6.34 19.85 11.80
C LYS A 422 5.48 19.67 13.05
N ARG A 423 5.72 18.60 13.82
CA ARG A 423 4.98 18.29 15.05
C ARG A 423 5.21 19.34 16.14
N LYS A 424 6.46 19.72 16.41
CA LYS A 424 6.77 20.80 17.37
C LYS A 424 6.15 22.13 16.97
N GLU A 425 6.27 22.53 15.70
CA GLU A 425 5.65 23.76 15.19
C GLU A 425 4.13 23.77 15.43
N ARG A 426 3.46 22.62 15.25
CA ARG A 426 2.02 22.45 15.54
C ARG A 426 1.71 22.50 17.04
N GLU A 427 2.49 21.84 17.89
CA GLU A 427 2.34 21.84 19.36
C GLU A 427 2.60 23.24 19.97
N GLU A 428 3.56 23.99 19.42
CA GLU A 428 3.87 25.38 19.81
C GLU A 428 2.78 26.36 19.31
N VAL A 429 2.24 26.18 18.10
CA VAL A 429 1.07 26.96 17.62
C VAL A 429 -0.18 26.67 18.45
N SER A 430 -0.38 25.41 18.87
CA SER A 430 -1.53 25.00 19.70
C SER A 430 -1.48 25.52 21.15
N SER A 431 -0.32 25.98 21.63
CA SER A 431 -0.16 26.52 22.99
C SER A 431 -0.18 28.05 23.03
N HIS A 432 0.20 28.73 21.94
CA HIS A 432 0.16 30.20 21.84
C HIS A 432 -1.20 30.77 21.41
N ARG A 433 -2.10 29.94 20.86
CA ARG A 433 -3.52 30.26 20.69
C ARG A 433 -4.34 29.27 21.51
N GLY A 434 -5.03 29.76 22.54
CA GLY A 434 -5.97 28.96 23.35
C GLY A 434 -7.26 28.62 22.60
N GLY A 435 -7.15 28.05 21.41
CA GLY A 435 -8.25 27.65 20.54
C GLY A 435 -8.05 26.23 20.03
N ILE A 436 -9.15 25.51 19.88
CA ILE A 436 -9.16 24.13 19.38
C ILE A 436 -8.53 24.10 17.98
N MET A 437 -7.55 23.21 17.77
CA MET A 437 -6.98 22.95 16.44
C MET A 437 -8.09 22.49 15.47
N PRO A 438 -8.10 22.95 14.21
CA PRO A 438 -9.00 22.40 13.22
C PRO A 438 -8.67 20.92 13.01
N ASP A 439 -9.66 20.07 13.30
CA ASP A 439 -9.61 18.60 13.30
C ASP A 439 -8.90 18.01 12.06
N SER A 440 -9.18 18.56 10.88
CA SER A 440 -8.52 18.22 9.61
C SER A 440 -7.00 18.19 9.70
N SER A 441 -6.38 19.14 10.39
CA SER A 441 -4.92 19.25 10.48
C SER A 441 -4.30 18.11 11.30
N ALA A 442 -5.00 17.60 12.32
CA ALA A 442 -4.54 16.45 13.10
C ALA A 442 -4.68 15.15 12.29
N ALA A 443 -5.85 14.94 11.68
CA ALA A 443 -6.12 13.80 10.81
C ALA A 443 -5.17 13.74 9.59
N GLU A 444 -4.79 14.88 9.00
CA GLU A 444 -3.76 14.97 7.97
C GLU A 444 -2.38 14.51 8.47
N ALA A 445 -1.98 14.91 9.68
CA ALA A 445 -0.68 14.52 10.25
C ALA A 445 -0.62 13.02 10.58
N GLU A 446 -1.75 12.43 11.00
CA GLU A 446 -1.88 10.99 11.21
C GLU A 446 -1.89 10.19 9.89
N ARG A 447 -2.51 10.73 8.83
CA ARG A 447 -2.43 10.18 7.46
C ARG A 447 -1.03 10.30 6.82
N GLU A 448 -0.27 11.34 7.18
CA GLU A 448 1.16 11.47 6.81
C GLU A 448 2.09 10.57 7.66
N ALA A 449 1.62 10.00 8.78
CA ALA A 449 2.46 9.20 9.66
C ALA A 449 2.94 7.92 8.98
N LEU A 450 4.23 7.59 9.19
CA LEU A 450 4.84 6.36 8.69
C LEU A 450 4.94 5.32 9.81
N VAL A 451 4.75 4.06 9.46
CA VAL A 451 4.83 2.90 10.37
C VAL A 451 5.58 1.74 9.71
N LEU A 452 6.12 0.84 10.51
CA LEU A 452 6.62 -0.46 10.05
C LEU A 452 5.45 -1.43 9.87
N ALA A 453 5.46 -2.19 8.77
CA ALA A 453 4.36 -3.11 8.45
C ALA A 453 4.31 -4.33 9.39
N GLY A 454 3.14 -4.59 9.98
CA GLY A 454 2.90 -5.76 10.85
C GLY A 454 2.79 -7.10 10.11
N THR A 455 2.75 -7.06 8.78
CA THR A 455 2.79 -8.19 7.85
C THR A 455 2.99 -7.66 6.42
N ALA A 456 3.49 -8.49 5.50
CA ALA A 456 3.69 -8.09 4.09
C ALA A 456 2.37 -7.93 3.31
N GLU A 457 1.24 -8.43 3.82
CA GLU A 457 -0.11 -8.18 3.29
C GLU A 457 -0.38 -6.69 3.07
N ILE A 458 -0.08 -5.82 4.04
CA ILE A 458 -0.47 -4.40 4.00
C ILE A 458 0.16 -3.66 2.80
N PRO A 459 1.49 -3.75 2.56
CA PRO A 459 2.09 -3.21 1.33
C PRO A 459 1.69 -3.96 0.05
N LEU A 460 1.30 -5.24 0.10
CA LEU A 460 0.71 -5.93 -1.06
C LEU A 460 -0.69 -5.40 -1.40
N ALA A 461 -1.55 -5.16 -0.41
CA ALA A 461 -2.84 -4.50 -0.61
C ALA A 461 -2.66 -3.07 -1.14
N GLY A 462 -1.61 -2.38 -0.68
CA GLY A 462 -1.16 -1.08 -1.22
C GLY A 462 -0.71 -1.09 -2.69
N LEU A 463 -0.32 -2.25 -3.25
CA LEU A 463 0.01 -2.38 -4.68
C LEU A 463 -1.24 -2.25 -5.57
N PHE A 464 -2.41 -2.64 -5.07
CA PHE A 464 -3.68 -2.60 -5.80
C PHE A 464 -4.56 -1.40 -5.44
N ALA A 465 -4.27 -0.72 -4.33
CA ALA A 465 -5.06 0.40 -3.81
C ALA A 465 -5.28 1.51 -4.86
N PHE A 466 -6.48 2.11 -4.85
CA PHE A 466 -6.92 3.21 -5.70
C PHE A 466 -6.97 2.91 -7.22
N ASN A 467 -7.12 1.64 -7.61
CA ASN A 467 -7.20 1.21 -9.00
C ASN A 467 -8.55 0.55 -9.35
N THR A 468 -8.97 0.74 -10.61
CA THR A 468 -10.09 0.03 -11.24
C THR A 468 -9.58 -0.92 -12.32
N TYR A 469 -9.93 -2.20 -12.24
CA TYR A 469 -9.54 -3.25 -13.18
C TYR A 469 -10.70 -3.66 -14.10
N ASN A 470 -10.46 -4.51 -15.11
CA ASN A 470 -11.55 -5.21 -15.81
C ASN A 470 -11.79 -6.57 -15.16
N LYS A 471 -13.02 -7.11 -15.24
CA LYS A 471 -13.29 -8.48 -14.74
C LYS A 471 -12.40 -9.54 -15.42
N ASP A 472 -12.04 -9.35 -16.69
CA ASP A 472 -11.15 -10.23 -17.46
C ASP A 472 -9.70 -10.29 -16.93
N ASP A 473 -9.29 -9.30 -16.13
CA ASP A 473 -7.94 -9.19 -15.57
C ASP A 473 -7.85 -9.87 -14.18
N LEU A 474 -8.94 -10.48 -13.72
CA LEU A 474 -9.07 -11.10 -12.41
C LEU A 474 -9.18 -12.65 -12.53
N PRO A 475 -8.61 -13.41 -11.59
CA PRO A 475 -7.95 -12.96 -10.37
C PRO A 475 -6.47 -12.63 -10.54
N MET A 476 -6.04 -11.49 -9.98
CA MET A 476 -4.62 -11.18 -9.84
C MET A 476 -4.05 -11.89 -8.61
N THR A 477 -2.82 -12.42 -8.71
CA THR A 477 -2.15 -13.16 -7.63
C THR A 477 -0.68 -12.75 -7.51
N VAL A 478 -0.27 -12.35 -6.30
CA VAL A 478 1.11 -11.92 -6.00
C VAL A 478 1.65 -12.60 -4.75
N VAL A 479 2.93 -12.98 -4.78
CA VAL A 479 3.65 -13.52 -3.63
C VAL A 479 4.77 -12.56 -3.22
N GLY A 480 4.59 -11.92 -2.06
CA GLY A 480 5.47 -10.88 -1.53
C GLY A 480 6.48 -11.43 -0.52
N LEU A 481 7.73 -11.00 -0.63
CA LEU A 481 8.74 -11.08 0.44
C LEU A 481 8.86 -9.72 1.15
N GLY A 482 8.77 -9.76 2.49
CA GLY A 482 8.99 -8.59 3.36
C GLY A 482 9.39 -8.99 4.78
N LYS A 483 9.59 -7.98 5.65
CA LYS A 483 9.73 -8.14 7.09
C LYS A 483 8.45 -7.70 7.79
N ALA A 484 8.00 -8.49 8.77
CA ALA A 484 6.89 -8.15 9.65
C ALA A 484 7.44 -7.60 10.98
N PHE A 485 6.89 -6.48 11.45
CA PHE A 485 7.28 -5.82 12.69
C PHE A 485 6.09 -5.68 13.65
N ARG A 486 6.18 -6.26 14.85
CA ARG A 486 5.07 -6.32 15.82
C ARG A 486 5.54 -5.95 17.22
N ALA A 487 4.89 -4.98 17.86
CA ALA A 487 5.27 -4.52 19.19
C ALA A 487 4.96 -5.53 20.31
N GLU A 488 4.05 -6.49 20.08
CA GLU A 488 3.69 -7.61 20.97
C GLU A 488 3.42 -7.18 22.44
N ALA A 489 2.95 -5.95 22.63
CA ALA A 489 3.06 -5.26 23.93
C ALA A 489 2.12 -5.81 25.01
N GLY A 490 0.89 -6.20 24.64
CA GLY A 490 -0.04 -6.94 25.50
C GLY A 490 0.36 -8.40 25.76
N ALA A 491 1.36 -8.95 25.07
CA ALA A 491 1.82 -10.33 25.23
C ALA A 491 2.94 -10.52 26.29
N ARG A 492 3.04 -9.60 27.27
CA ARG A 492 4.08 -9.60 28.32
C ARG A 492 4.02 -10.87 29.19
N GLY A 493 4.86 -11.84 28.85
CA GLY A 493 4.96 -13.15 29.52
C GLY A 493 4.32 -14.31 28.74
N ALA A 494 3.57 -14.04 27.68
CA ALA A 494 2.90 -15.06 26.87
C ALA A 494 3.81 -15.58 25.74
N GLN A 495 4.31 -16.82 25.90
CA GLN A 495 5.02 -17.59 24.85
C GLN A 495 6.27 -16.92 24.22
N THR A 496 6.92 -15.97 24.89
CA THR A 496 8.13 -15.25 24.41
C THR A 496 9.43 -16.08 24.42
N ARG A 497 9.33 -17.42 24.56
CA ARG A 497 10.48 -18.32 24.62
C ARG A 497 11.03 -18.62 23.22
N GLY A 498 12.30 -18.32 23.01
CA GLY A 498 12.98 -18.55 21.73
C GLY A 498 12.57 -17.53 20.66
N ILE A 499 12.09 -18.01 19.50
CA ILE A 499 11.74 -17.16 18.34
C ILE A 499 10.28 -17.27 17.89
N TYR A 500 9.39 -17.79 18.73
CA TYR A 500 7.99 -18.05 18.36
C TYR A 500 7.11 -16.80 18.25
N ARG A 501 7.36 -15.82 19.12
CA ARG A 501 6.73 -14.50 19.16
C ARG A 501 7.85 -13.46 19.33
N VAL A 502 8.12 -12.69 18.27
CA VAL A 502 9.32 -11.85 18.11
C VAL A 502 8.97 -10.55 17.39
N HIS A 503 9.71 -9.48 17.70
CA HIS A 503 9.36 -8.13 17.25
C HIS A 503 9.67 -7.84 15.77
N GLN A 504 10.57 -8.59 15.16
CA GLN A 504 10.84 -8.58 13.72
C GLN A 504 10.96 -10.02 13.23
N PHE A 505 10.36 -10.34 12.07
CA PHE A 505 10.58 -11.61 11.39
C PHE A 505 10.44 -11.54 9.87
N THR A 506 11.04 -12.51 9.17
CA THR A 506 10.86 -12.70 7.73
C THR A 506 9.55 -13.40 7.44
N LYS A 507 8.78 -12.89 6.48
CA LYS A 507 7.53 -13.51 6.03
C LYS A 507 7.43 -13.50 4.51
N VAL A 508 6.96 -14.62 3.95
CA VAL A 508 6.49 -14.71 2.57
C VAL A 508 4.95 -14.77 2.61
N GLU A 509 4.29 -13.88 1.87
CA GLU A 509 2.85 -13.65 1.90
C GLU A 509 2.24 -13.80 0.50
N LEU A 510 1.13 -14.51 0.40
CA LEU A 510 0.24 -14.56 -0.77
C LEU A 510 -0.81 -13.45 -0.63
N PHE A 511 -1.05 -12.68 -1.68
CA PHE A 511 -2.18 -11.76 -1.77
C PHE A 511 -2.88 -11.89 -3.12
N SER A 512 -4.21 -11.83 -3.12
CA SER A 512 -5.02 -11.91 -4.34
C SER A 512 -6.14 -10.89 -4.34
N VAL A 513 -6.43 -10.37 -5.54
CA VAL A 513 -7.59 -9.52 -5.85
C VAL A 513 -8.45 -10.28 -6.86
N THR A 514 -9.72 -10.48 -6.55
CA THR A 514 -10.64 -11.34 -7.34
C THR A 514 -11.95 -10.61 -7.65
N ALA A 515 -12.70 -11.12 -8.63
CA ALA A 515 -14.12 -10.78 -8.75
C ALA A 515 -14.90 -11.35 -7.55
N SER A 516 -15.99 -10.71 -7.14
CA SER A 516 -16.72 -11.08 -5.91
C SER A 516 -17.23 -12.52 -5.92
N ASP A 517 -17.68 -12.99 -7.09
CA ASP A 517 -18.17 -14.33 -7.38
C ASP A 517 -17.08 -15.43 -7.46
N SER A 518 -15.80 -15.08 -7.31
CA SER A 518 -14.66 -16.01 -7.41
C SER A 518 -13.84 -16.16 -6.11
N SER A 519 -14.15 -15.38 -5.07
CA SER A 519 -13.31 -15.30 -3.87
C SER A 519 -13.25 -16.59 -3.04
N GLU A 520 -14.34 -17.36 -2.92
CA GLU A 520 -14.34 -18.65 -2.23
C GLU A 520 -13.44 -19.69 -2.94
N GLN A 521 -13.50 -19.75 -4.27
CA GLN A 521 -12.63 -20.63 -5.06
C GLN A 521 -11.15 -20.23 -4.94
N MET A 522 -10.85 -18.93 -4.84
CA MET A 522 -9.49 -18.47 -4.57
C MET A 522 -9.02 -18.86 -3.16
N MET A 523 -9.90 -18.83 -2.14
CA MET A 523 -9.54 -19.26 -0.79
C MET A 523 -9.09 -20.73 -0.76
N GLU A 524 -9.84 -21.62 -1.40
CA GLU A 524 -9.45 -23.04 -1.52
C GLU A 524 -8.18 -23.24 -2.39
N THR A 525 -7.97 -22.40 -3.41
CA THR A 525 -6.74 -22.39 -4.22
C THR A 525 -5.52 -21.98 -3.40
N MET A 526 -5.65 -20.94 -2.56
CA MET A 526 -4.60 -20.49 -1.64
C MET A 526 -4.31 -21.52 -0.55
N LEU A 527 -5.35 -22.18 0.01
CA LEU A 527 -5.18 -23.25 0.99
C LEU A 527 -4.43 -24.44 0.37
N SER A 528 -4.78 -24.82 -0.87
CA SER A 528 -4.08 -25.88 -1.61
C SER A 528 -2.59 -25.56 -1.80
N LEU A 529 -2.27 -24.31 -2.15
CA LEU A 529 -0.89 -23.84 -2.29
C LEU A 529 -0.13 -23.85 -0.95
N GLN A 530 -0.74 -23.39 0.15
CA GLN A 530 -0.13 -23.47 1.48
C GLN A 530 0.17 -24.93 1.86
N ARG A 531 -0.79 -25.85 1.67
CA ARG A 531 -0.59 -27.28 1.92
C ARG A 531 0.52 -27.86 1.04
N GLN A 532 0.62 -27.47 -0.23
CA GLN A 532 1.71 -27.90 -1.12
C GLN A 532 3.10 -27.49 -0.59
N ILE A 533 3.21 -26.31 0.03
CA ILE A 533 4.44 -25.84 0.69
C ILE A 533 4.71 -26.67 1.95
N ILE A 534 3.74 -26.82 2.86
CA ILE A 534 3.98 -27.51 4.15
C ILE A 534 4.17 -29.03 3.97
N ASP A 535 3.45 -29.68 3.05
CA ASP A 535 3.67 -31.08 2.65
C ASP A 535 5.12 -31.34 2.21
N GLY A 536 5.77 -30.35 1.58
CA GLY A 536 7.15 -30.46 1.15
C GLY A 536 8.17 -30.18 2.27
N LEU A 537 7.75 -29.73 3.44
CA LEU A 537 8.61 -29.53 4.61
C LEU A 537 8.72 -30.76 5.53
N ASN A 538 7.97 -31.83 5.26
CA ASN A 538 7.95 -33.07 6.06
C ASN A 538 7.67 -32.86 7.57
N ILE A 539 6.89 -31.84 7.93
CA ILE A 539 6.44 -31.59 9.31
C ILE A 539 4.97 -32.01 9.48
N PRO A 540 4.57 -32.61 10.61
CA PRO A 540 3.15 -32.86 10.90
C PRO A 540 2.41 -31.53 11.00
N TYR A 541 1.26 -31.41 10.34
CA TYR A 541 0.43 -30.21 10.39
C TYR A 541 -1.07 -30.50 10.45
N ARG A 542 -1.83 -29.53 10.95
CA ARG A 542 -3.29 -29.51 10.93
C ARG A 542 -3.83 -28.18 10.40
N VAL A 543 -5.01 -28.21 9.81
CA VAL A 543 -5.73 -27.08 9.21
C VAL A 543 -7.01 -26.83 10.01
N LEU A 544 -7.23 -25.58 10.38
CA LEU A 544 -8.26 -25.14 11.32
C LEU A 544 -9.19 -24.13 10.66
N ASP A 545 -10.51 -24.30 10.81
CA ASP A 545 -11.53 -23.27 10.55
C ASP A 545 -11.65 -22.40 11.79
N MET A 546 -11.28 -21.13 11.68
CA MET A 546 -11.10 -20.26 12.84
C MET A 546 -12.42 -19.60 13.25
N PRO A 547 -12.71 -19.52 14.57
CA PRO A 547 -14.00 -19.10 15.07
C PRO A 547 -14.16 -17.57 15.05
N THR A 548 -15.38 -17.09 15.26
CA THR A 548 -15.75 -15.67 15.11
C THR A 548 -14.83 -14.70 15.86
N GLU A 549 -14.41 -15.00 17.08
CA GLU A 549 -13.56 -14.12 17.90
C GLU A 549 -12.13 -13.97 17.36
N GLU A 550 -11.67 -14.92 16.53
CA GLU A 550 -10.32 -14.99 15.96
C GLU A 550 -10.24 -14.59 14.48
N LEU A 551 -11.35 -14.09 13.90
CA LEU A 551 -11.38 -13.50 12.55
C LEU A 551 -10.76 -12.09 12.46
N GLY A 552 -10.41 -11.47 13.60
CA GLY A 552 -10.00 -10.06 13.65
C GLY A 552 -11.10 -9.12 13.13
N ALA A 553 -10.73 -8.03 12.46
CA ALA A 553 -11.68 -7.06 11.89
C ALA A 553 -12.03 -7.30 10.40
N SER A 554 -11.07 -7.75 9.58
CA SER A 554 -11.19 -7.76 8.12
C SER A 554 -11.65 -9.08 7.51
N ALA A 555 -11.35 -10.24 8.13
CA ALA A 555 -11.68 -11.54 7.55
C ALA A 555 -13.19 -11.83 7.62
N TRP A 556 -13.73 -12.40 6.55
CA TRP A 556 -15.07 -12.99 6.48
C TRP A 556 -15.04 -14.49 6.81
N ARG A 557 -13.96 -15.17 6.39
CA ARG A 557 -13.56 -16.50 6.85
C ARG A 557 -12.04 -16.56 6.97
N LYS A 558 -11.54 -17.33 7.93
CA LYS A 558 -10.11 -17.52 8.18
C LYS A 558 -9.80 -19.00 8.41
N TYR A 559 -8.79 -19.51 7.70
CA TYR A 559 -8.17 -20.80 7.98
C TYR A 559 -6.77 -20.57 8.54
N ASP A 560 -6.39 -21.30 9.58
CA ASP A 560 -5.00 -21.35 10.05
C ASP A 560 -4.42 -22.76 9.83
N ILE A 561 -3.10 -22.84 9.65
CA ILE A 561 -2.34 -24.09 9.62
C ILE A 561 -1.36 -24.08 10.78
N GLU A 562 -1.42 -25.10 11.63
CA GLU A 562 -0.47 -25.30 12.73
C GLU A 562 0.45 -26.48 12.45
N ALA A 563 1.73 -26.36 12.81
CA ALA A 563 2.69 -27.46 12.79
C ALA A 563 2.91 -28.02 14.19
N TRP A 564 3.22 -29.32 14.28
CA TRP A 564 3.58 -29.96 15.56
C TRP A 564 4.96 -29.49 16.03
N MET A 565 5.04 -28.99 17.27
CA MET A 565 6.28 -28.49 17.88
C MET A 565 6.60 -29.31 19.14
N PRO A 566 7.24 -30.49 18.99
CA PRO A 566 7.42 -31.48 20.08
C PRO A 566 8.34 -31.03 21.22
N GLY A 567 9.11 -29.96 21.03
CA GLY A 567 9.88 -29.30 22.09
C GLY A 567 9.11 -28.24 22.86
N ARG A 568 8.05 -27.67 22.26
CA ARG A 568 7.03 -26.89 22.97
C ARG A 568 6.01 -27.78 23.69
N GLY A 569 5.68 -28.92 23.09
CA GLY A 569 4.62 -29.83 23.56
C GLY A 569 3.22 -29.53 23.02
N GLU A 570 3.12 -28.65 22.02
CA GLU A 570 1.87 -28.14 21.46
C GLU A 570 1.96 -27.97 19.94
N TRP A 571 0.80 -27.78 19.30
CA TRP A 571 0.73 -27.27 17.93
C TRP A 571 1.03 -25.77 17.92
N GLY A 572 1.52 -25.24 16.80
CA GLY A 572 1.73 -23.80 16.63
C GLY A 572 1.48 -23.31 15.21
N GLU A 573 0.63 -22.29 15.08
CA GLU A 573 0.31 -21.55 13.86
C GLU A 573 1.56 -21.19 13.05
N ILE A 574 1.70 -21.77 11.86
CA ILE A 574 2.76 -21.46 10.88
C ILE A 574 2.23 -20.72 9.66
N CYS A 575 0.92 -20.79 9.40
CA CYS A 575 0.25 -20.03 8.36
C CYS A 575 -1.14 -19.58 8.80
N SER A 576 -1.55 -18.39 8.37
CA SER A 576 -2.94 -17.93 8.33
C SER A 576 -3.39 -17.75 6.88
N LEU A 577 -4.70 -17.76 6.61
CA LEU A 577 -5.33 -17.49 5.32
C LEU A 577 -6.70 -16.85 5.53
N SER A 578 -6.93 -15.66 4.98
CA SER A 578 -8.18 -14.92 5.14
C SER A 578 -8.81 -14.61 3.78
N ASN A 579 -10.11 -14.87 3.64
CA ASN A 579 -10.92 -14.16 2.65
C ASN A 579 -11.50 -12.91 3.33
N CYS A 580 -11.12 -11.73 2.86
CA CYS A 580 -11.55 -10.44 3.42
C CYS A 580 -12.70 -9.79 2.64
N THR A 581 -13.27 -10.51 1.65
CA THR A 581 -14.31 -10.02 0.73
C THR A 581 -14.02 -8.58 0.28
N ASP A 582 -14.99 -7.67 0.35
CA ASP A 582 -14.84 -6.28 -0.05
C ASP A 582 -14.43 -5.32 1.10
N TYR A 583 -14.13 -5.84 2.29
CA TYR A 583 -13.82 -5.02 3.48
C TYR A 583 -12.60 -4.11 3.27
N GLN A 584 -11.51 -4.66 2.72
CA GLN A 584 -10.29 -3.90 2.42
C GLN A 584 -10.46 -3.11 1.13
N SER A 585 -11.08 -3.68 0.10
CA SER A 585 -11.22 -3.03 -1.21
C SER A 585 -12.10 -1.78 -1.18
N ARG A 586 -13.15 -1.74 -0.34
CA ARG A 586 -13.93 -0.52 -0.05
C ARG A 586 -13.17 0.54 0.72
N ARG A 587 -12.19 0.15 1.55
CA ARG A 587 -11.34 1.07 2.32
C ARG A 587 -10.16 1.59 1.49
N LEU A 588 -9.65 0.77 0.56
CA LEU A 588 -8.52 1.04 -0.33
C LEU A 588 -8.93 1.48 -1.74
N ASN A 589 -10.23 1.61 -2.03
CA ASN A 589 -10.77 1.98 -3.34
C ASN A 589 -10.27 1.06 -4.48
N VAL A 590 -10.37 -0.25 -4.28
CA VAL A 590 -10.02 -1.31 -5.26
C VAL A 590 -11.30 -1.89 -5.86
N ASP A 591 -11.48 -1.77 -7.16
CA ASP A 591 -12.72 -2.13 -7.83
C ASP A 591 -12.51 -2.62 -9.27
N TYR A 592 -13.57 -3.14 -9.90
CA TYR A 592 -13.53 -3.62 -11.28
C TYR A 592 -14.79 -3.30 -12.07
N LEU A 593 -14.64 -3.23 -13.40
CA LEU A 593 -15.74 -3.09 -14.35
C LEU A 593 -16.28 -4.47 -14.78
N LEU A 594 -17.60 -4.59 -14.85
CA LEU A 594 -18.30 -5.80 -15.32
C LEU A 594 -18.23 -5.96 -16.84
N SER A 595 -18.19 -4.85 -17.59
CA SER A 595 -17.89 -4.81 -19.02
C SER A 595 -16.89 -3.69 -19.35
N LYS A 596 -16.18 -3.84 -20.46
CA LYS A 596 -15.24 -2.82 -20.98
C LYS A 596 -15.93 -1.61 -21.61
N ASP A 597 -17.22 -1.73 -21.92
CA ASP A 597 -18.03 -0.67 -22.50
C ASP A 597 -18.42 0.34 -21.40
N THR A 598 -17.83 1.53 -21.46
CA THR A 598 -18.04 2.61 -20.48
C THR A 598 -19.32 3.41 -20.70
N GLU A 599 -20.13 3.06 -21.71
CA GLU A 599 -21.47 3.59 -21.93
C GLU A 599 -22.44 3.14 -20.81
N SER A 600 -22.38 3.85 -19.69
CA SER A 600 -23.52 3.94 -18.77
C SER A 600 -24.73 4.45 -19.59
N PRO A 601 -25.86 3.73 -19.64
CA PRO A 601 -26.99 4.15 -20.47
C PRO A 601 -27.42 5.59 -20.16
N GLU A 602 -27.55 6.41 -21.20
CA GLU A 602 -28.15 7.75 -21.15
C GLU A 602 -29.69 7.66 -21.09
N THR A 603 -30.21 6.78 -20.22
CA THR A 603 -31.62 6.70 -19.89
C THR A 603 -31.94 7.77 -18.84
N GLU A 604 -32.62 8.84 -19.26
CA GLU A 604 -33.00 10.01 -18.45
C GLU A 604 -34.13 9.74 -17.43
N ASP A 605 -34.23 8.55 -16.85
CA ASP A 605 -35.23 8.20 -15.82
C ASP A 605 -34.61 8.22 -14.41
N PRO A 606 -34.94 9.20 -13.55
CA PRO A 606 -34.43 9.26 -12.18
C PRO A 606 -35.03 8.24 -11.21
N GLN A 607 -36.06 7.45 -11.61
CA GLN A 607 -36.78 6.54 -10.72
C GLN A 607 -36.29 5.08 -10.80
N GLN A 608 -35.51 4.72 -11.82
CA GLN A 608 -34.84 3.42 -11.90
C GLN A 608 -33.37 3.60 -11.51
N GLY A 609 -32.97 3.02 -10.37
CA GLY A 609 -31.62 3.18 -9.83
C GLY A 609 -30.56 2.65 -10.80
N LYS A 610 -29.64 3.52 -11.25
CA LYS A 610 -28.54 3.14 -12.15
C LYS A 610 -27.72 2.01 -11.54
N GLN A 611 -27.85 0.81 -12.11
CA GLN A 611 -27.04 -0.33 -11.71
C GLN A 611 -25.59 -0.08 -12.17
N SER A 612 -24.68 0.06 -11.21
CA SER A 612 -23.29 0.41 -11.46
C SER A 612 -22.60 -0.68 -12.30
N ASN A 613 -22.01 -0.31 -13.44
CA ASN A 613 -21.09 -1.19 -14.20
C ASN A 613 -19.79 -1.50 -13.42
N LYS A 614 -19.64 -0.95 -12.21
CA LYS A 614 -18.45 -0.99 -11.39
C LYS A 614 -18.76 -1.60 -10.02
N GLN A 615 -18.05 -2.66 -9.65
CA GLN A 615 -18.18 -3.42 -8.39
C GLN A 615 -16.87 -3.41 -7.60
N PHE A 616 -16.93 -3.57 -6.27
CA PHE A 616 -15.71 -3.75 -5.47
C PHE A 616 -15.12 -5.14 -5.66
N SER A 617 -13.80 -5.21 -5.81
CA SER A 617 -13.07 -6.48 -5.86
C SER A 617 -13.13 -7.18 -4.50
N HIS A 618 -13.01 -8.50 -4.47
CA HIS A 618 -12.72 -9.21 -3.23
C HIS A 618 -11.20 -9.33 -3.04
N THR A 619 -10.77 -9.41 -1.79
CA THR A 619 -9.36 -9.44 -1.36
C THR A 619 -9.10 -10.65 -0.49
N LEU A 620 -7.96 -11.32 -0.70
CA LEU A 620 -7.52 -12.47 0.10
C LEU A 620 -6.04 -12.36 0.45
N ASN A 621 -5.70 -12.74 1.68
CA ASN A 621 -4.32 -12.82 2.19
C ASN A 621 -4.01 -14.24 2.66
N GLY A 622 -2.75 -14.68 2.58
CA GLY A 622 -2.36 -15.99 3.11
C GLY A 622 -0.86 -16.17 3.27
N THR A 623 -0.43 -16.66 4.44
CA THR A 623 0.98 -16.86 4.74
C THR A 623 1.54 -18.02 3.90
N ALA A 624 2.54 -17.77 3.06
CA ALA A 624 3.31 -18.84 2.39
C ALA A 624 4.43 -19.37 3.29
N ALA A 625 5.05 -18.51 4.11
CA ALA A 625 6.03 -18.92 5.11
C ALA A 625 6.19 -17.89 6.25
N ALA A 626 5.87 -18.27 7.49
CA ALA A 626 6.28 -17.56 8.70
C ALA A 626 7.63 -18.14 9.20
N VAL A 627 8.74 -17.57 8.74
CA VAL A 627 10.06 -18.21 8.83
C VAL A 627 10.48 -18.65 10.25
N PRO A 628 10.33 -17.86 11.33
CA PRO A 628 10.80 -18.28 12.65
C PRO A 628 10.09 -19.52 13.19
N ARG A 629 8.77 -19.62 12.97
CA ARG A 629 7.96 -20.75 13.44
C ARG A 629 8.19 -22.01 12.60
N LEU A 630 8.46 -21.86 11.31
CA LEU A 630 8.94 -22.96 10.46
C LEU A 630 10.35 -23.42 10.86
N ILE A 631 11.26 -22.51 11.24
CA ILE A 631 12.57 -22.88 11.81
C ILE A 631 12.37 -23.68 13.11
N ILE A 632 11.46 -23.27 14.01
CA ILE A 632 11.14 -24.05 15.22
C ILE A 632 10.65 -25.46 14.83
N ALA A 633 9.61 -25.59 14.01
CA ALA A 633 9.07 -26.89 13.62
C ALA A 633 10.13 -27.82 13.00
N LEU A 634 11.01 -27.29 12.13
CA LEU A 634 12.09 -28.05 11.52
C LEU A 634 13.22 -28.43 12.50
N LEU A 635 13.56 -27.56 13.45
CA LEU A 635 14.54 -27.89 14.50
C LEU A 635 14.01 -28.99 15.43
N GLU A 636 12.80 -28.82 15.97
CA GLU A 636 12.26 -29.72 17.00
C GLU A 636 11.94 -31.12 16.44
N ASN A 637 11.38 -31.21 15.23
CA ASN A 637 11.16 -32.50 14.56
C ASN A 637 12.45 -33.09 13.96
N GLY A 638 13.36 -32.26 13.45
CA GLY A 638 14.56 -32.69 12.72
C GLY A 638 15.81 -32.95 13.57
N ALA A 639 15.87 -32.53 14.83
CA ALA A 639 17.05 -32.72 15.66
C ALA A 639 17.36 -34.22 15.91
N VAL A 640 18.63 -34.57 15.68
CA VAL A 640 19.24 -35.86 16.03
C VAL A 640 20.20 -35.64 17.20
N PHE A 641 20.00 -36.43 18.25
CA PHE A 641 20.72 -36.29 19.51
C PHE A 641 21.80 -37.36 19.67
N LYS A 642 22.89 -36.99 20.33
CA LYS A 642 23.88 -37.91 20.87
C LYS A 642 24.27 -37.44 22.26
N ASP A 643 24.36 -38.36 23.23
CA ASP A 643 24.80 -38.07 24.60
C ASP A 643 24.00 -36.91 25.26
N GLY A 644 22.69 -36.81 24.93
CA GLY A 644 21.77 -35.79 25.42
C GLY A 644 21.80 -34.43 24.70
N LYS A 645 22.68 -34.25 23.69
CA LYS A 645 22.87 -32.99 22.94
C LYS A 645 22.49 -33.13 21.47
N ALA A 646 22.00 -32.06 20.85
CA ALA A 646 21.78 -32.03 19.41
C ALA A 646 23.12 -31.99 18.66
N VAL A 647 23.32 -32.89 17.67
CA VAL A 647 24.59 -32.98 16.91
C VAL A 647 24.41 -32.78 15.40
N THR A 648 23.24 -33.14 14.86
CA THR A 648 22.88 -32.90 13.45
C THR A 648 21.38 -32.58 13.33
N LEU A 649 21.01 -31.98 12.20
CA LEU A 649 19.63 -31.72 11.80
C LEU A 649 19.26 -32.57 10.59
N ARG A 650 18.10 -33.21 10.65
CA ARG A 650 17.42 -33.78 9.49
C ARG A 650 16.48 -32.73 8.88
N LEU A 651 16.71 -32.38 7.62
CA LEU A 651 15.95 -31.37 6.88
C LEU A 651 15.33 -31.99 5.61
N PRO A 652 14.19 -31.50 5.13
CA PRO A 652 13.56 -32.02 3.91
C PRO A 652 14.38 -31.68 2.66
N GLU A 653 14.55 -32.65 1.75
CA GLU A 653 15.31 -32.54 0.48
C GLU A 653 14.77 -31.41 -0.42
N SER A 654 13.51 -31.01 -0.26
CA SER A 654 12.86 -29.88 -0.94
C SER A 654 13.61 -28.55 -0.78
N LEU A 655 14.26 -28.34 0.37
CA LEU A 655 15.02 -27.14 0.70
C LEU A 655 16.45 -27.16 0.13
N ARG A 656 16.97 -28.34 -0.22
CA ARG A 656 18.37 -28.53 -0.61
C ARG A 656 18.79 -27.71 -1.82
N LYS A 657 17.90 -27.59 -2.83
CA LYS A 657 18.16 -26.77 -4.03
C LYS A 657 18.29 -25.27 -3.77
N TYR A 658 18.05 -24.81 -2.53
CA TYR A 658 18.25 -23.43 -2.08
C TYR A 658 19.24 -23.34 -0.91
N TRP A 659 19.89 -24.44 -0.53
CA TRP A 659 20.79 -24.46 0.61
C TRP A 659 22.12 -23.78 0.26
N ILE A 660 22.46 -22.74 1.02
CA ILE A 660 23.68 -21.94 0.84
C ILE A 660 24.71 -22.14 1.97
N GLY A 661 24.40 -23.03 2.93
CA GLY A 661 25.25 -23.32 4.09
C GLY A 661 26.11 -24.57 3.90
N PRO A 662 27.00 -24.89 4.86
CA PRO A 662 27.66 -26.18 4.91
C PRO A 662 26.62 -27.31 5.16
N GLU A 663 26.85 -28.49 4.58
CA GLU A 663 26.00 -29.68 4.81
C GLU A 663 26.53 -30.62 5.93
N GLU A 664 27.67 -30.29 6.56
CA GLU A 664 28.36 -31.18 7.53
C GLU A 664 27.44 -31.72 8.64
N ARG A 665 26.60 -30.85 9.22
CA ARG A 665 25.62 -31.17 10.27
C ARG A 665 24.20 -31.36 9.74
N ILE A 666 23.99 -31.35 8.42
CA ILE A 666 22.69 -31.51 7.77
C ILE A 666 22.55 -32.91 7.17
N ARG A 667 21.39 -33.54 7.30
CA ARG A 667 21.05 -34.78 6.62
C ARG A 667 19.71 -34.60 5.92
N TRP A 668 19.65 -34.83 4.62
CA TRP A 668 18.43 -34.62 3.85
C TRP A 668 17.46 -35.80 3.99
N VAL A 669 16.16 -35.51 3.83
CA VAL A 669 15.05 -36.45 4.02
C VAL A 669 14.09 -36.34 2.85
N GLU A 670 13.76 -37.46 2.23
CA GLU A 670 12.86 -37.53 1.07
C GLU A 670 11.42 -37.15 1.43
N LYS A 671 10.62 -36.66 0.47
CA LYS A 671 9.25 -36.19 0.74
C LYS A 671 8.40 -37.30 1.35
N GLY A 672 7.67 -36.97 2.42
CA GLY A 672 6.75 -37.88 3.11
C GLY A 672 7.38 -38.75 4.19
N GLN A 673 8.70 -38.73 4.37
CA GLN A 673 9.36 -39.37 5.52
C GLN A 673 9.43 -38.40 6.72
N GLY A 674 9.24 -38.93 7.94
CA GLY A 674 9.43 -38.16 9.17
C GLY A 674 10.86 -37.66 9.35
N LEU A 675 11.00 -36.41 9.81
CA LEU A 675 12.31 -35.80 10.11
C LEU A 675 12.98 -36.41 11.36
N SER A 676 12.22 -36.99 12.29
CA SER A 676 12.74 -37.82 13.38
C SER A 676 13.22 -39.17 12.86
N LEU A 677 14.30 -39.70 13.45
CA LEU A 677 14.58 -41.13 13.35
C LEU A 677 13.56 -41.89 14.22
N SER A 678 13.07 -43.02 13.71
CA SER A 678 12.14 -43.94 14.38
C SER A 678 12.86 -44.85 15.38
#